data_AF-A0A1H6BA89-F1
#
_entry.id   AF-A0A1H6BA89-F1
#
_cell.length_a   1.000
_cell.length_b   1.000
_cell.length_c   1.000
_cell.angle_alpha   90.00
_cell.angle_beta   90.00
_cell.angle_gamma   90.00
#
_symmetry.space_group_name_H-M   'P 1'
#
loop_
_entity.id
_entity.type
_entity.pdbx_description
1 polymer ?
#
loop_
_entity_poly.entity_id
_entity_poly.type
_entity_poly.pdbx_seq_one_letter_code
_entity_poly.pdbx_strand_id
1 'polypeptide(L)'
;MWDNMFPNFLIGLREGLEAGLVVSILVATLVRGDNKDRLPQVWAGVAAAVGLSLSFGAVLTFSSQQMATAAQEAFGGCLSVVAVAFVTVMIFWMRRNARNLSGEIKEKVAAALTMGAGALIVTSFLAVGREGLETALFLWTNAQTAHGSGAGPLLGGAVGIVLATGLCWGLYQRVLKINLTRFFTWTGFGLIVIAAGVLGYGVRDLQEGRLLPGGGAYLVDVSAHVDATSWYAQLVQGVLNLTTQMTWLQVVAYVAYLAVVTSLFVRGLRLGPATKPAATAAAPATAVATRRVPRWTVPVAVVAIPAVAAGVVIAASGGKKAAASTVSVSGADCGKGFTAPRPGRQTFRMHNTGTKASEVYLIDPASNAVYGEIEGLAPGTTRDLVATVGSGAYAWRCVPTGGKAVTSATVRVSGGGSAKPVLPLTASELEPALAEYRSYVDAGLDKLRTQTARLTADLTAGDLRAARTDWLTAHLTYSSLGAAYGTFADFDAKINGRKDGLPGGVTDPGFTGFHRIEYGLWHGQSAATLRPLADRLMKDVTGLRKAFPTQPFDPSDLPLRSHEILENTLQFELTGDTDQGSGSNLATADANLAGTRELLDVLRPLITRRAPQQLTVIDADIARLQGLLDAAHRGATWTPVERLDVPARQKINGGTGQLLEDLAPVPDLLEIRKSA
;
A
#
# COMPACT_ATOMS: atom_id res chain seq x y z
N MET A 1 17.12 35.40 12.25
CA MET A 1 17.11 34.06 12.90
C MET A 1 15.75 33.37 12.72
N TRP A 2 14.64 34.07 12.98
CA TRP A 2 13.27 33.55 12.76
C TRP A 2 12.94 33.19 11.31
N ASP A 3 13.58 33.86 10.37
CA ASP A 3 13.36 33.76 8.91
C ASP A 3 13.71 32.39 8.31
N ASN A 4 14.82 31.80 8.76
CA ASN A 4 15.25 30.47 8.35
C ASN A 4 14.58 29.35 9.18
N MET A 5 13.86 29.72 10.24
CA MET A 5 13.20 28.78 11.15
C MET A 5 11.76 28.50 10.74
N PHE A 6 11.06 29.47 10.14
CA PHE A 6 9.62 29.43 9.96
C PHE A 6 9.09 28.31 9.02
N PRO A 7 9.69 28.03 7.84
CA PRO A 7 9.20 26.94 7.00
C PRO A 7 9.42 25.56 7.64
N ASN A 8 10.61 25.33 8.18
CA ASN A 8 10.90 24.09 8.90
C ASN A 8 10.06 23.96 10.17
N PHE A 9 9.72 25.07 10.84
CA PHE A 9 8.76 25.10 11.92
C PHE A 9 7.38 24.63 11.48
N LEU A 10 6.85 25.12 10.35
CA LEU A 10 5.56 24.68 9.83
C LEU A 10 5.57 23.20 9.41
N ILE A 11 6.66 22.72 8.81
CA ILE A 11 6.87 21.30 8.49
C ILE A 11 6.88 20.47 9.77
N GLY A 12 7.76 20.79 10.73
CA GLY A 12 7.86 20.07 12.00
C GLY A 12 6.57 20.11 12.82
N LEU A 13 5.83 21.22 12.77
CA LEU A 13 4.53 21.36 13.42
C LEU A 13 3.48 20.45 12.77
N ARG A 14 3.43 20.40 11.44
CA ARG A 14 2.47 19.58 10.71
C ARG A 14 2.74 18.10 10.89
N GLU A 15 3.92 17.65 10.48
CA GLU A 15 4.24 16.22 10.47
C GLU A 15 4.30 15.69 11.91
N GLY A 16 4.76 16.53 12.85
CA GLY A 16 4.67 16.25 14.28
C GLY A 16 3.24 16.14 14.81
N LEU A 17 2.29 16.93 14.29
CA LEU A 17 0.87 16.81 14.65
C LEU A 17 0.24 15.56 14.03
N GLU A 18 0.61 15.18 12.81
CA GLU A 18 0.10 13.98 12.14
C GLU A 18 0.57 12.71 12.87
N ALA A 19 1.88 12.58 13.10
CA ALA A 19 2.44 11.49 13.90
C ALA A 19 1.91 11.51 15.35
N GLY A 20 1.91 12.69 15.98
CA GLY A 20 1.48 12.88 17.36
C GLY A 20 -0.02 12.60 17.57
N LEU A 21 -0.87 12.86 16.57
CA LEU A 21 -2.29 12.55 16.62
C LEU A 21 -2.50 11.03 16.67
N VAL A 22 -1.83 10.26 15.80
CA VAL A 22 -1.90 8.80 15.81
C VAL A 22 -1.44 8.24 17.16
N VAL A 23 -0.31 8.73 17.67
CA VAL A 23 0.20 8.32 19.00
C VAL A 23 -0.79 8.70 20.11
N SER A 24 -1.36 9.91 20.07
CA SER A 24 -2.34 10.36 21.08
C SER A 24 -3.61 9.51 21.08
N ILE A 25 -4.03 9.01 19.92
CA ILE A 25 -5.15 8.06 19.80
C ILE A 25 -4.77 6.74 20.45
N LEU A 26 -3.63 6.14 20.08
CA LEU A 26 -3.16 4.87 20.66
C LEU A 26 -2.98 4.96 22.19
N VAL A 27 -2.45 6.08 22.68
CA VAL A 27 -2.33 6.33 24.12
C VAL A 27 -3.72 6.49 24.75
N ALA A 28 -4.63 7.25 24.14
CA ALA A 28 -5.98 7.44 24.64
C ALA A 28 -6.79 6.14 24.66
N THR A 29 -6.60 5.22 23.71
CA THR A 29 -7.28 3.92 23.68
C THR A 29 -6.78 3.00 24.79
N LEU A 30 -5.47 2.91 24.97
CA LEU A 30 -4.87 2.11 26.03
C LEU A 30 -5.24 2.65 27.42
N VAL A 31 -5.23 3.97 27.60
CA VAL A 31 -5.61 4.59 28.88
C VAL A 31 -7.09 4.44 29.17
N ARG A 32 -7.98 4.58 28.18
CA ARG A 32 -9.44 4.40 28.35
C ARG A 32 -9.84 2.95 28.55
N GLY A 33 -9.10 2.01 27.96
CA GLY A 33 -9.29 0.57 28.15
C GLY A 33 -8.58 0.00 29.38
N ASP A 34 -8.13 0.83 30.32
CA ASP A 34 -7.38 0.46 31.53
C ASP A 34 -6.11 -0.39 31.30
N ASN A 35 -5.52 -0.31 30.11
CA ASN A 35 -4.34 -1.05 29.67
C ASN A 35 -3.07 -0.17 29.71
N LYS A 36 -2.90 0.63 30.76
CA LYS A 36 -1.75 1.55 30.91
C LYS A 36 -0.40 0.82 30.91
N ASP A 37 -0.39 -0.43 31.35
CA ASP A 37 0.80 -1.29 31.39
C ASP A 37 1.39 -1.57 30.00
N ARG A 38 0.63 -1.32 28.93
CA ARG A 38 1.05 -1.51 27.54
C ARG A 38 1.61 -0.24 26.88
N LEU A 39 1.54 0.92 27.55
CA LEU A 39 2.10 2.17 27.03
C LEU A 39 3.60 2.09 26.65
N PRO A 40 4.47 1.36 27.39
CA PRO A 40 5.87 1.20 26.98
C PRO A 40 6.04 0.57 25.59
N GLN A 41 5.07 -0.23 25.12
CA GLN A 41 5.10 -0.85 23.79
C GLN A 41 4.90 0.20 22.69
N VAL A 42 3.96 1.13 22.89
CA VAL A 42 3.76 2.27 21.98
C VAL A 42 5.02 3.13 21.94
N TRP A 43 5.57 3.48 23.10
CA TRP A 43 6.79 4.29 23.18
C TRP A 43 8.02 3.59 22.58
N ALA A 44 8.13 2.27 22.66
CA ALA A 44 9.18 1.51 21.99
C ALA A 44 9.09 1.63 20.46
N GLY A 45 7.87 1.53 19.90
CA GLY A 45 7.64 1.73 18.47
C GLY A 45 7.94 3.16 18.02
N VAL A 46 7.49 4.15 18.81
CA VAL A 46 7.77 5.58 18.56
C VAL A 46 9.28 5.86 18.60
N ALA A 47 9.99 5.35 19.61
CA ALA A 47 11.44 5.56 19.74
C ALA A 47 12.21 4.93 18.58
N ALA A 48 11.82 3.73 18.13
CA ALA A 48 12.41 3.06 16.96
C ALA A 48 12.17 3.86 15.67
N ALA A 49 10.96 4.41 15.49
CA ALA A 49 10.62 5.25 14.33
C ALA A 49 11.43 6.55 14.31
N VAL A 50 11.52 7.25 15.44
CA VAL A 50 12.34 8.46 15.57
C VAL A 50 13.81 8.16 15.27
N GLY A 51 14.34 7.04 15.76
CA GLY A 51 15.70 6.60 15.46
C GLY A 51 15.93 6.34 13.97
N LEU A 52 14.97 5.70 13.29
CA LEU A 52 15.02 5.49 11.84
C LEU A 52 15.03 6.82 11.07
N SER A 53 14.14 7.75 11.41
CA SER A 53 14.04 9.05 10.75
C SER A 53 15.29 9.91 10.91
N LEU A 54 15.88 9.92 12.11
CA LEU A 54 17.16 10.60 12.36
C LEU A 54 18.30 9.95 11.57
N SER A 55 18.33 8.62 11.52
CA SER A 55 19.33 7.87 10.74
C SER A 55 19.21 8.15 9.24
N PHE A 56 17.98 8.22 8.72
CA PHE A 56 17.70 8.56 7.34
C PHE A 56 18.17 9.98 6.98
N GLY A 57 17.82 10.98 7.80
CA GLY A 57 18.30 12.35 7.62
C GLY A 57 19.84 12.48 7.69
N ALA A 58 20.48 11.71 8.58
CA ALA A 58 21.93 11.64 8.65
C ALA A 58 22.55 11.05 7.37
N VAL A 59 22.01 9.93 6.87
CA VAL A 59 22.48 9.31 5.62
C VAL A 59 22.37 10.28 4.45
N LEU A 60 21.26 11.01 4.32
CA LEU A 60 21.08 12.02 3.25
C LEU A 60 22.14 13.13 3.35
N THR A 61 22.39 13.63 4.55
CA THR A 61 23.34 14.71 4.80
C THR A 61 24.79 14.30 4.53
N PHE A 62 25.20 13.10 4.97
CA PHE A 62 26.57 12.64 4.78
C PHE A 62 26.84 12.08 3.36
N SER A 63 25.79 11.67 2.64
CA SER A 63 25.92 11.18 1.26
C SER A 63 26.02 12.34 0.25
N SER A 64 25.30 13.45 0.46
CA SER A 64 25.35 14.59 -0.45
C SER A 64 26.71 15.30 -0.46
N GLN A 65 27.40 15.34 0.68
CA GLN A 65 28.72 15.97 0.83
C GLN A 65 29.85 15.28 0.04
N GLN A 66 29.59 14.09 -0.54
CA GLN A 66 30.57 13.34 -1.33
C GLN A 66 30.44 13.54 -2.85
N MET A 67 29.47 14.35 -3.30
CA MET A 67 29.21 14.58 -4.72
C MET A 67 29.91 15.84 -5.26
N ALA A 68 30.17 15.88 -6.57
CA ALA A 68 30.66 17.08 -7.25
C ALA A 68 29.56 18.17 -7.25
N THR A 69 29.95 19.44 -7.16
CA THR A 69 29.03 20.60 -6.98
C THR A 69 27.88 20.65 -7.98
N ALA A 70 28.15 20.41 -9.26
CA ALA A 70 27.11 20.40 -10.29
C ALA A 70 26.11 19.22 -10.14
N ALA A 71 26.58 18.07 -9.66
CA ALA A 71 25.72 16.92 -9.37
C ALA A 71 24.90 17.15 -8.09
N GLN A 72 25.47 17.87 -7.11
CA GLN A 72 24.78 18.27 -5.89
C GLN A 72 23.63 19.24 -6.17
N GLU A 73 23.87 20.26 -7.00
CA GLU A 73 22.84 21.22 -7.45
C GLU A 73 21.76 20.50 -8.27
N ALA A 74 22.13 19.67 -9.26
CA ALA A 74 21.18 18.87 -10.03
C ALA A 74 20.33 17.93 -9.15
N PHE A 75 20.96 17.28 -8.17
CA PHE A 75 20.30 16.37 -7.24
C PHE A 75 19.34 17.13 -6.30
N GLY A 76 19.79 18.26 -5.74
CA GLY A 76 18.96 19.15 -4.91
C GLY A 76 17.75 19.69 -5.66
N GLY A 77 17.94 20.11 -6.91
CA GLY A 77 16.87 20.59 -7.79
C GLY A 77 15.83 19.52 -8.12
N CYS A 78 16.26 18.32 -8.53
CA CYS A 78 15.35 17.19 -8.78
C CYS A 78 14.54 16.81 -7.54
N LEU A 79 15.21 16.73 -6.39
CA LEU A 79 14.59 16.30 -5.14
C LEU A 79 13.62 17.37 -4.60
N SER A 80 13.87 18.66 -4.87
CA SER A 80 12.94 19.76 -4.61
C SER A 80 11.66 19.67 -5.45
N VAL A 81 11.76 19.31 -6.74
CA VAL A 81 10.58 19.09 -7.59
C VAL A 81 9.74 17.91 -7.09
N VAL A 82 10.41 16.81 -6.73
CA VAL A 82 9.75 15.64 -6.13
C VAL A 82 9.05 16.03 -4.82
N ALA A 83 9.75 16.75 -3.93
CA ALA A 83 9.17 17.22 -2.67
C ALA A 83 7.93 18.08 -2.88
N VAL A 84 7.93 19.00 -3.86
CA VAL A 84 6.76 19.83 -4.21
C VAL A 84 5.60 18.98 -4.70
N ALA A 85 5.85 17.94 -5.52
CA ALA A 85 4.80 17.02 -5.97
C ALA A 85 4.15 16.28 -4.79
N PHE A 86 4.97 15.74 -3.88
CA PHE A 86 4.49 15.08 -2.65
C PHE A 86 3.68 16.03 -1.76
N VAL A 87 4.20 17.23 -1.48
CA VAL A 87 3.51 18.24 -0.68
C VAL A 87 2.18 18.63 -1.32
N THR A 88 2.13 18.80 -2.64
CA THR A 88 0.89 19.12 -3.37
C THR A 88 -0.14 18.01 -3.21
N VAL A 89 0.24 16.75 -3.45
CA VAL A 89 -0.65 15.59 -3.27
C VAL A 89 -1.18 15.54 -1.84
N MET A 90 -0.32 15.78 -0.85
CA MET A 90 -0.69 15.70 0.55
C MET A 90 -1.63 16.82 1.00
N ILE A 91 -1.47 18.04 0.48
CA ILE A 91 -2.39 19.17 0.72
C ILE A 91 -3.82 18.81 0.28
N PHE A 92 -3.97 18.16 -0.89
CA PHE A 92 -5.30 17.73 -1.37
C PHE A 92 -5.82 16.49 -0.64
N TRP A 93 -4.94 15.53 -0.32
CA TRP A 93 -5.29 14.30 0.39
C TRP A 93 -5.79 14.57 1.82
N MET A 94 -5.03 15.33 2.62
CA MET A 94 -5.41 15.66 4.00
C MET A 94 -6.74 16.40 4.07
N ARG A 95 -6.96 17.32 3.15
CA ARG A 95 -8.19 18.08 3.10
C ARG A 95 -9.41 17.20 2.82
N ARG A 96 -9.27 16.21 1.92
CA ARG A 96 -10.33 15.22 1.63
C ARG A 96 -10.64 14.37 2.86
N ASN A 97 -9.62 14.03 3.64
CA ASN A 97 -9.73 13.09 4.76
C ASN A 97 -9.97 13.76 6.13
N ALA A 98 -9.74 15.07 6.29
CA ALA A 98 -9.92 15.84 7.54
C ALA A 98 -11.30 15.69 8.18
N ARG A 99 -12.33 15.31 7.41
CA ARG A 99 -13.71 15.08 7.88
C ARG A 99 -13.96 13.65 8.35
N ASN A 100 -13.25 12.67 7.81
CA ASN A 100 -13.45 11.23 8.07
C ASN A 100 -12.54 10.68 9.18
N LEU A 101 -11.46 11.41 9.51
CA LEU A 101 -10.53 11.07 10.59
C LEU A 101 -11.26 10.73 11.90
N SER A 102 -12.28 11.50 12.31
CA SER A 102 -12.97 11.21 13.58
C SER A 102 -13.76 9.89 13.61
N GLY A 103 -14.15 9.36 12.45
CA GLY A 103 -14.85 8.08 12.28
C GLY A 103 -13.90 6.89 12.25
N GLU A 104 -12.86 6.97 11.40
CA GLU A 104 -11.78 5.97 11.32
C GLU A 104 -11.06 5.77 12.66
N ILE A 105 -10.91 6.86 13.42
CA ILE A 105 -10.29 6.80 14.76
C ILE A 105 -11.11 5.90 15.69
N LYS A 106 -12.44 5.96 15.67
CA LYS A 106 -13.30 5.14 16.54
C LYS A 106 -13.29 3.66 16.17
N GLU A 107 -13.11 3.35 14.90
CA GLU A 107 -13.05 1.99 14.37
C GLU A 107 -11.69 1.34 14.69
N LYS A 108 -10.60 2.09 14.51
CA LYS A 108 -9.24 1.68 14.89
C LYS A 108 -9.05 1.56 16.41
N VAL A 109 -9.85 2.29 17.21
CA VAL A 109 -9.93 2.14 18.68
C VAL A 109 -10.40 0.76 19.12
N ALA A 110 -11.36 0.16 18.41
CA ALA A 110 -11.89 -1.16 18.74
C ALA A 110 -10.89 -2.28 18.35
N ALA A 111 -10.21 -2.14 17.21
CA ALA A 111 -9.19 -3.07 16.74
C ALA A 111 -7.91 -3.07 17.60
N ALA A 112 -7.53 -1.92 18.19
CA ALA A 112 -6.32 -1.83 19.03
C ALA A 112 -6.42 -2.62 20.35
N LEU A 113 -7.63 -2.93 20.83
CA LEU A 113 -7.85 -3.68 22.07
C LEU A 113 -7.63 -5.20 21.90
N THR A 114 -7.61 -5.72 20.67
CA THR A 114 -7.38 -7.15 20.38
C THR A 114 -5.94 -7.45 19.96
N MET A 115 -5.10 -6.43 19.76
CA MET A 115 -3.72 -6.57 19.28
C MET A 115 -2.77 -7.10 20.35
N GLY A 116 -1.87 -8.02 19.99
CA GLY A 116 -0.76 -8.50 20.83
C GLY A 116 0.33 -7.45 21.08
N ALA A 117 1.24 -7.70 22.02
CA ALA A 117 2.30 -6.76 22.43
C ALA A 117 3.20 -6.31 21.26
N GLY A 118 3.57 -7.24 20.37
CA GLY A 118 4.38 -6.95 19.19
C GLY A 118 3.65 -6.12 18.14
N ALA A 119 2.34 -6.35 17.96
CA ALA A 119 1.53 -5.60 17.01
C ALA A 119 1.45 -4.11 17.38
N LEU A 120 1.30 -3.76 18.67
CA LEU A 120 1.32 -2.35 19.10
C LEU A 120 2.64 -1.64 18.82
N ILE A 121 3.78 -2.33 18.97
CA ILE A 121 5.11 -1.79 18.66
C ILE A 121 5.20 -1.53 17.15
N VAL A 122 4.85 -2.53 16.33
CA VAL A 122 4.92 -2.44 14.86
C VAL A 122 3.97 -1.38 14.32
N THR A 123 2.73 -1.31 14.81
CA THR A 123 1.76 -0.30 14.37
C THR A 123 2.22 1.11 14.74
N SER A 124 2.72 1.32 15.96
CA SER A 124 3.25 2.63 16.37
C SER A 124 4.51 3.00 15.58
N PHE A 125 5.38 2.02 15.31
CA PHE A 125 6.57 2.20 14.49
C PHE A 125 6.24 2.56 13.04
N LEU A 126 5.33 1.84 12.38
CA LEU A 126 4.96 2.10 10.99
C LEU A 126 4.22 3.43 10.85
N ALA A 127 3.31 3.73 11.78
CA ALA A 127 2.56 4.97 11.78
C ALA A 127 3.48 6.19 11.95
N VAL A 128 4.39 6.17 12.92
CA VAL A 128 5.32 7.29 13.15
C VAL A 128 6.48 7.29 12.17
N GLY A 129 6.93 6.11 11.74
CA GLY A 129 8.09 5.95 10.87
C GLY A 129 7.86 6.53 9.49
N ARG A 130 6.66 6.35 8.92
CA ARG A 130 6.29 6.99 7.65
C ARG A 130 6.38 8.52 7.74
N GLU A 131 5.64 9.11 8.69
CA GLU A 131 5.60 10.57 8.87
C GLU A 131 6.98 11.12 9.24
N GLY A 132 7.76 10.39 10.04
CA GLY A 132 9.11 10.77 10.42
C GLY A 132 10.11 10.73 9.25
N LEU A 133 10.01 9.77 8.34
CA LEU A 133 10.83 9.72 7.11
C LEU A 133 10.49 10.87 6.17
N GLU A 134 9.20 11.18 6.01
CA GLU A 134 8.72 12.33 5.25
C GLU A 134 9.21 13.65 5.87
N THR A 135 9.10 13.80 7.21
CA THR A 135 9.65 14.94 7.96
C THR A 135 11.14 15.11 7.73
N ALA A 136 11.92 14.02 7.84
CA ALA A 136 13.36 14.05 7.64
C ALA A 136 13.73 14.48 6.22
N LEU A 137 13.00 13.99 5.21
CA LEU A 137 13.20 14.37 3.82
C LEU A 137 12.90 15.86 3.61
N PHE A 138 11.74 16.35 4.04
CA PHE A 138 11.33 17.76 3.83
C PHE A 138 12.17 18.76 4.62
N LEU A 139 12.56 18.43 5.85
CA LEU A 139 13.46 19.29 6.63
C LEU A 139 14.84 19.34 5.99
N TRP A 140 15.32 18.23 5.43
CA TRP A 140 16.60 18.15 4.75
C TRP A 140 16.61 18.94 3.43
N THR A 141 15.58 18.78 2.59
CA THR A 141 15.47 19.53 1.34
C THR A 141 15.49 21.03 1.60
N ASN A 142 14.64 21.49 2.51
CA ASN A 142 14.48 22.90 2.78
C ASN A 142 15.68 23.49 3.56
N ALA A 143 16.37 22.67 4.36
CA ALA A 143 17.64 23.07 4.96
C ALA A 143 18.74 23.27 3.89
N GLN A 144 18.73 22.49 2.81
CA GLN A 144 19.68 22.65 1.70
C GLN A 144 19.40 23.92 0.88
N THR A 145 18.14 24.34 0.77
CA THR A 145 17.75 25.54 0.01
C THR A 145 18.01 26.85 0.76
N ALA A 146 18.10 26.82 2.10
CA ALA A 146 18.38 28.00 2.91
C ALA A 146 19.90 28.23 2.99
N HIS A 147 20.44 29.18 2.21
CA HIS A 147 21.87 29.53 2.12
C HIS A 147 22.50 30.17 3.39
N GLY A 148 22.18 29.68 4.59
CA GLY A 148 22.78 30.09 5.86
C GLY A 148 23.46 28.93 6.57
N SER A 149 24.74 29.08 6.91
CA SER A 149 25.55 28.16 7.72
C SER A 149 25.15 28.15 9.21
N GLY A 150 23.85 28.07 9.49
CA GLY A 150 23.31 28.14 10.85
C GLY A 150 22.31 27.03 11.13
N ALA A 151 22.25 26.60 12.40
CA ALA A 151 21.29 25.62 12.90
C ALA A 151 19.80 26.05 12.82
N GLY A 152 19.49 27.17 12.14
CA GLY A 152 18.16 27.77 12.05
C GLY A 152 17.09 26.82 11.51
N PRO A 153 17.27 26.19 10.34
CA PRO A 153 16.28 25.25 9.80
C PRO A 153 16.03 24.05 10.75
N LEU A 154 17.06 23.53 11.40
CA LEU A 154 16.92 22.44 12.38
C LEU A 154 16.20 22.90 13.65
N LEU A 155 16.51 24.10 14.16
CA LEU A 155 15.83 24.70 15.30
C LEU A 155 14.35 24.99 14.99
N GLY A 156 14.04 25.46 13.78
CA GLY A 156 12.67 25.65 13.31
C GLY A 156 11.87 24.36 13.39
N GLY A 157 12.38 23.29 12.76
CA GLY A 157 11.77 21.96 12.80
C GLY A 157 11.59 21.43 14.22
N ALA A 158 12.61 21.57 15.06
CA ALA A 158 12.56 21.15 16.46
C ALA A 158 11.49 21.91 17.25
N VAL A 159 11.40 23.23 17.11
CA VAL A 159 10.35 24.05 17.76
C VAL A 159 8.96 23.64 17.26
N GLY A 160 8.82 23.35 15.97
CA GLY A 160 7.56 22.84 15.39
C GLY A 160 7.13 21.52 16.03
N ILE A 161 8.05 20.56 16.14
CA ILE A 161 7.80 19.24 16.76
C ILE A 161 7.47 19.38 18.26
N VAL A 162 8.16 20.27 18.98
CA VAL A 162 7.88 20.54 20.39
C VAL A 162 6.47 21.11 20.56
N LEU A 163 6.10 22.09 19.74
CA LEU A 163 4.75 22.67 19.76
C LEU A 163 3.68 21.65 19.38
N ALA A 164 3.93 20.82 18.36
CA ALA A 164 3.05 19.73 17.96
C ALA A 164 2.81 18.75 19.11
N THR A 165 3.88 18.34 19.79
CA THR A 165 3.81 17.45 20.96
C THR A 165 2.96 18.07 22.07
N GLY A 166 3.15 19.36 22.36
CA GLY A 166 2.34 20.10 23.32
C GLY A 166 0.86 20.19 22.93
N LEU A 167 0.55 20.41 21.65
CA LEU A 167 -0.81 20.43 21.12
C LEU A 167 -1.47 19.04 21.19
N CYS A 168 -0.77 17.96 20.82
CA CYS A 168 -1.25 16.58 20.95
C CYS A 168 -1.51 16.20 22.41
N TRP A 169 -0.64 16.64 23.33
CA TRP A 169 -0.86 16.48 24.76
C TRP A 169 -2.09 17.26 25.25
N GLY A 170 -2.29 18.50 24.79
CA GLY A 170 -3.48 19.30 25.08
C GLY A 170 -4.79 18.71 24.52
N LEU A 171 -4.73 18.08 23.34
CA LEU A 171 -5.84 17.32 22.75
C LEU A 171 -6.15 16.07 23.58
N TYR A 172 -5.13 15.35 24.05
CA TYR A 172 -5.28 14.20 24.95
C TYR A 172 -5.96 14.60 26.28
N GLN A 173 -5.60 15.75 26.85
CA GLN A 173 -6.19 16.27 28.11
C GLN A 173 -7.61 16.87 27.95
N ARG A 174 -8.24 16.74 26.78
CA ARG A 174 -9.60 17.27 26.46
C ARG A 174 -9.75 18.80 26.55
N VAL A 175 -8.66 19.57 26.58
CA VAL A 175 -8.70 21.04 26.77
C VAL A 175 -8.94 21.80 25.46
N LEU A 176 -8.60 21.22 24.30
CA LEU A 176 -8.61 21.93 23.02
C LEU A 176 -9.77 21.47 22.11
N LYS A 177 -10.80 22.31 21.96
CA LYS A 177 -11.84 22.17 20.92
C LYS A 177 -11.40 22.85 19.63
N ILE A 178 -10.43 22.26 18.91
CA ILE A 178 -9.93 22.82 17.64
C ILE A 178 -10.79 22.34 16.47
N ASN A 179 -11.19 23.28 15.60
CA ASN A 179 -11.83 22.94 14.32
C ASN A 179 -10.75 22.52 13.31
N LEU A 180 -10.46 21.22 13.24
CA LEU A 180 -9.44 20.61 12.37
C LEU A 180 -9.54 21.08 10.92
N THR A 181 -10.76 21.21 10.39
CA THR A 181 -11.00 21.71 9.02
C THR A 181 -10.45 23.12 8.82
N ARG A 182 -10.66 24.04 9.78
CA ARG A 182 -10.13 25.42 9.67
C ARG A 182 -8.62 25.44 9.82
N PHE A 183 -8.09 24.67 10.77
CA PHE A 183 -6.65 24.55 10.98
C PHE A 183 -5.94 24.09 9.71
N PHE A 184 -6.36 22.95 9.13
CA PHE A 184 -5.77 22.42 7.90
C PHE A 184 -5.98 23.30 6.66
N THR A 185 -7.05 24.10 6.63
CA THR A 185 -7.26 25.05 5.52
C THR A 185 -6.22 26.19 5.57
N TRP A 186 -5.99 26.77 6.75
CA TRP A 186 -5.02 27.85 6.93
C TRP A 186 -3.58 27.37 6.75
N THR A 187 -3.23 26.22 7.33
CA THR A 187 -1.90 25.63 7.13
C THR A 187 -1.70 25.19 5.68
N GLY A 188 -2.74 24.69 5.01
CA GLY A 188 -2.72 24.35 3.58
C GLY A 188 -2.37 25.54 2.68
N PHE A 189 -2.96 26.72 2.90
CA PHE A 189 -2.58 27.93 2.16
C PHE A 189 -1.10 28.31 2.37
N GLY A 190 -0.62 28.24 3.62
CA GLY A 190 0.80 28.49 3.93
C GLY A 190 1.74 27.53 3.18
N LEU A 191 1.40 26.24 3.13
CA LEU A 191 2.20 25.23 2.43
C LEU A 191 2.20 25.40 0.91
N ILE A 192 1.09 25.85 0.30
CA ILE A 192 1.05 26.15 -1.13
C ILE A 192 2.05 27.25 -1.48
N VAL A 193 2.13 28.30 -0.66
CA VAL A 193 3.06 29.41 -0.87
C VAL A 193 4.51 28.94 -0.72
N ILE A 194 4.81 28.16 0.32
CA ILE A 194 6.16 27.60 0.54
C ILE A 194 6.56 26.66 -0.59
N ALA A 195 5.67 25.78 -1.02
CA ALA A 195 5.92 24.85 -2.13
C ALA A 195 6.19 25.58 -3.46
N ALA A 196 5.53 26.73 -3.70
CA ALA A 196 5.85 27.58 -4.84
C ALA A 196 7.30 28.08 -4.78
N GLY A 197 7.76 28.49 -3.59
CA GLY A 197 9.14 28.89 -3.32
C GLY A 197 10.14 27.76 -3.56
N VAL A 198 9.91 26.60 -2.95
CA VAL A 198 10.77 25.41 -3.13
C VAL A 198 10.85 24.99 -4.60
N LEU A 199 9.76 25.13 -5.36
CA LEU A 199 9.76 24.88 -6.80
C LEU A 199 10.61 25.89 -7.56
N GLY A 200 10.48 27.19 -7.26
CA GLY A 200 11.30 28.25 -7.84
C GLY A 200 12.80 28.02 -7.59
N TYR A 201 13.15 27.62 -6.37
CA TYR A 201 14.52 27.24 -6.03
C TYR A 201 14.99 25.97 -6.75
N GLY A 202 14.18 24.92 -6.78
CA GLY A 202 14.52 23.70 -7.50
C GLY A 202 14.80 23.94 -8.99
N VAL A 203 14.08 24.89 -9.61
CA VAL A 203 14.34 25.35 -10.97
C VAL A 203 15.68 26.10 -11.08
N ARG A 204 16.09 26.90 -10.09
CA ARG A 204 17.44 27.51 -10.01
C ARG A 204 18.52 26.44 -10.04
N ASP A 205 18.42 25.47 -9.15
CA ASP A 205 19.41 24.41 -8.95
C ASP A 205 19.54 23.53 -10.19
N LEU A 206 18.42 23.26 -10.87
CA LEU A 206 18.43 22.58 -12.17
C LEU A 206 19.09 23.44 -13.28
N GLN A 207 18.98 24.77 -13.23
CA GLN A 207 19.70 25.67 -14.14
C GLN A 207 21.20 25.74 -13.83
N GLU A 208 21.59 25.75 -12.55
CA GLU A 208 23.00 25.74 -12.10
C GLU A 208 23.69 24.40 -12.41
N GLY A 209 22.98 23.30 -12.16
CA GLY A 209 23.37 21.94 -12.55
C GLY A 209 23.33 21.66 -14.06
N ARG A 210 23.06 22.68 -14.90
CA ARG A 210 23.01 22.63 -16.37
C ARG A 210 21.96 21.68 -16.96
N LEU A 211 20.97 21.28 -16.18
CA LEU A 211 19.82 20.48 -16.65
C LEU A 211 18.75 21.34 -17.33
N LEU A 212 18.64 22.62 -16.98
CA LEU A 212 17.72 23.57 -17.58
C LEU A 212 18.44 24.81 -18.16
N PRO A 213 18.00 25.36 -19.31
CA PRO A 213 18.60 26.55 -19.90
C PRO A 213 18.20 27.84 -19.17
N GLY A 214 18.91 28.94 -19.45
CA GLY A 214 18.50 30.29 -19.03
C GLY A 214 18.99 30.75 -17.65
N GLY A 215 20.01 30.11 -17.08
CA GLY A 215 20.57 30.47 -15.77
C GLY A 215 21.17 31.88 -15.64
N GLY A 216 21.32 32.63 -16.74
CA GLY A 216 21.75 34.04 -16.76
C GLY A 216 20.66 35.03 -17.21
N ALA A 217 19.44 34.57 -17.48
CA ALA A 217 18.34 35.41 -17.96
C ALA A 217 17.44 35.86 -16.79
N TYR A 218 17.82 36.97 -16.16
CA TYR A 218 17.11 37.53 -15.02
C TYR A 218 15.87 38.31 -15.44
N LEU A 219 14.73 38.03 -14.79
CA LEU A 219 13.49 38.81 -14.92
C LEU A 219 13.38 39.83 -13.80
N VAL A 220 13.75 39.44 -12.59
CA VAL A 220 13.77 40.31 -11.41
C VAL A 220 15.22 40.43 -10.98
N ASP A 221 15.77 41.64 -11.06
CA ASP A 221 17.05 41.99 -10.45
C ASP A 221 16.88 43.30 -9.68
N VAL A 222 16.72 43.16 -8.36
CA VAL A 222 16.62 44.28 -7.42
C VAL A 222 17.86 44.38 -6.53
N SER A 223 18.92 43.63 -6.85
CA SER A 223 20.15 43.56 -6.06
C SER A 223 20.84 44.92 -5.86
N ALA A 224 20.61 45.87 -6.78
CA ALA A 224 21.12 47.23 -6.67
C ALA A 224 20.40 48.10 -5.60
N HIS A 225 19.18 47.73 -5.20
CA HIS A 225 18.34 48.51 -4.28
C HIS A 225 18.02 47.75 -2.99
N VAL A 226 18.10 46.42 -3.01
CA VAL A 226 17.81 45.54 -1.88
C VAL A 226 19.06 44.72 -1.58
N ASP A 227 19.67 44.98 -0.44
CA ASP A 227 20.78 44.18 0.07
C ASP A 227 20.26 42.78 0.44
N ALA A 228 20.83 41.75 -0.19
CA ALA A 228 20.49 40.35 0.07
C ALA A 228 20.80 39.92 1.52
N THR A 229 21.65 40.67 2.23
CA THR A 229 21.97 40.44 3.65
C THR A 229 21.01 41.15 4.61
N SER A 230 20.11 41.98 4.11
CA SER A 230 19.13 42.66 4.95
C SER A 230 18.14 41.67 5.57
N TRP A 231 17.71 41.95 6.81
CA TRP A 231 16.85 41.04 7.56
C TRP A 231 15.52 40.76 6.85
N TYR A 232 14.96 41.75 6.14
CA TYR A 232 13.70 41.59 5.42
C TYR A 232 13.86 40.82 4.10
N ALA A 233 15.00 40.97 3.41
CA ALA A 233 15.33 40.16 2.24
C ALA A 233 15.56 38.69 2.65
N GLN A 234 16.26 38.46 3.76
CA GLN A 234 16.43 37.13 4.34
C GLN A 234 15.12 36.53 4.84
N LEU A 235 14.18 37.33 5.36
CA LEU A 235 12.81 36.91 5.71
C LEU A 235 12.02 36.45 4.49
N VAL A 236 12.01 37.26 3.43
CA VAL A 236 11.32 36.93 2.18
C VAL A 236 11.94 35.72 1.52
N GLN A 237 13.28 35.63 1.48
CA GLN A 237 13.99 34.47 0.97
C GLN A 237 13.78 33.23 1.84
N GLY A 238 13.81 33.35 3.17
CA GLY A 238 13.62 32.23 4.08
C GLY A 238 12.20 31.66 4.04
N VAL A 239 11.17 32.52 3.94
CA VAL A 239 9.76 32.10 4.00
C VAL A 239 9.19 31.76 2.62
N LEU A 240 9.54 32.53 1.61
CA LEU A 240 8.96 32.42 0.25
C LEU A 240 9.94 31.85 -0.76
N ASN A 241 11.20 31.62 -0.38
CA ASN A 241 12.28 31.19 -1.28
C ASN A 241 12.46 32.13 -2.49
N LEU A 242 12.22 33.42 -2.27
CA LEU A 242 12.39 34.48 -3.27
C LEU A 242 13.71 35.21 -3.04
N THR A 243 14.57 35.21 -4.05
CA THR A 243 15.88 35.88 -4.04
C THR A 243 15.82 37.25 -4.69
N THR A 244 16.83 38.11 -4.43
CA THR A 244 16.93 39.45 -5.06
C THR A 244 17.20 39.39 -6.57
N GLN A 245 17.68 38.25 -7.05
CA GLN A 245 17.88 37.93 -8.46
C GLN A 245 17.12 36.65 -8.80
N MET A 246 16.12 36.73 -9.67
CA MET A 246 15.34 35.58 -10.12
C MET A 246 15.29 35.49 -11.65
N THR A 247 15.48 34.28 -12.18
CA THR A 247 15.42 34.04 -13.62
C THR A 247 13.97 34.03 -14.12
N TRP A 248 13.78 34.27 -15.41
CA TRP A 248 12.45 34.16 -16.05
C TRP A 248 11.76 32.84 -15.73
N LEU A 249 12.50 31.72 -15.78
CA LEU A 249 11.94 30.38 -15.58
C LEU A 249 11.46 30.17 -14.14
N GLN A 250 12.16 30.73 -13.15
CA GLN A 250 11.77 30.63 -11.75
C GLN A 250 10.49 31.40 -11.45
N VAL A 251 10.40 32.63 -11.94
CA VAL A 251 9.22 33.48 -11.70
C VAL A 251 8.00 32.87 -12.37
N VAL A 252 8.14 32.36 -13.61
CA VAL A 252 7.07 31.65 -14.30
C VAL A 252 6.64 30.40 -13.54
N ALA A 253 7.57 29.56 -13.09
CA ALA A 253 7.26 28.35 -12.32
C ALA A 253 6.54 28.66 -11.00
N TYR A 254 7.04 29.66 -10.26
CA TYR A 254 6.46 30.12 -9.00
C TYR A 254 5.01 30.61 -9.19
N VAL A 255 4.80 31.53 -10.14
CA VAL A 255 3.47 32.13 -10.39
C VAL A 255 2.49 31.10 -10.95
N ALA A 256 2.93 30.26 -11.88
CA ALA A 256 2.09 29.22 -12.47
C ALA A 256 1.62 28.21 -11.40
N TYR A 257 2.54 27.73 -10.56
CA TYR A 257 2.21 26.80 -9.48
C TYR A 257 1.22 27.44 -8.48
N LEU A 258 1.50 28.67 -8.03
CA LEU A 258 0.64 29.38 -7.09
C LEU A 258 -0.77 29.57 -7.66
N ALA A 259 -0.88 30.01 -8.93
CA ALA A 259 -2.16 30.25 -9.59
C ALA A 259 -2.97 28.96 -9.75
N VAL A 260 -2.35 27.88 -10.24
CA VAL A 260 -3.05 26.59 -10.49
C VAL A 260 -3.48 25.95 -9.17
N VAL A 261 -2.54 25.75 -8.24
CA VAL A 261 -2.79 24.99 -7.01
C VAL A 261 -3.75 25.75 -6.09
N THR A 262 -3.60 27.06 -5.95
CA THR A 262 -4.54 27.88 -5.15
C THR A 262 -5.94 27.88 -5.75
N SER A 263 -6.06 27.96 -7.08
CA SER A 263 -7.37 27.90 -7.76
C SER A 263 -8.08 26.57 -7.54
N LEU A 264 -7.35 25.46 -7.66
CA LEU A 264 -7.88 24.11 -7.38
C LEU A 264 -8.25 23.96 -5.89
N PHE A 265 -7.42 24.49 -4.99
CA PHE A 265 -7.67 24.48 -3.56
C PHE A 265 -8.92 25.30 -3.19
N VAL A 266 -9.09 26.50 -3.74
CA VAL A 266 -10.29 27.32 -3.50
C VAL A 266 -11.54 26.75 -4.16
N ARG A 267 -11.44 26.16 -5.36
CA ARG A 267 -12.60 25.50 -6.00
C ARG A 267 -13.18 24.38 -5.14
N GLY A 268 -12.33 23.57 -4.50
CA GLY A 268 -12.82 22.60 -3.53
C GLY A 268 -13.49 23.22 -2.30
N LEU A 269 -13.24 24.51 -1.98
CA LEU A 269 -13.80 25.17 -0.77
C LEU A 269 -15.24 25.63 -1.02
N ARG A 270 -15.56 25.94 -2.30
CA ARG A 270 -16.86 26.45 -2.74
C ARG A 270 -17.91 25.36 -2.95
N LEU A 271 -17.51 24.10 -3.00
CA LEU A 271 -18.42 22.95 -2.91
C LEU A 271 -18.87 22.80 -1.43
N GLY A 272 -19.88 23.58 -1.05
CA GLY A 272 -20.52 23.62 0.27
C GLY A 272 -21.51 22.47 0.54
N PRO A 273 -22.12 22.40 1.74
CA PRO A 273 -22.11 21.20 2.60
C PRO A 273 -23.37 20.31 2.52
N ALA A 274 -23.19 18.99 2.60
CA ALA A 274 -24.26 18.05 2.96
C ALA A 274 -24.46 18.03 4.50
N THR A 275 -25.72 18.09 4.91
CA THR A 275 -26.23 18.27 6.27
C THR A 275 -26.00 17.05 7.18
N LYS A 276 -25.72 17.32 8.46
CA LYS A 276 -25.54 16.36 9.57
C LYS A 276 -26.88 15.80 10.07
N PRO A 277 -26.97 14.50 10.43
CA PRO A 277 -27.90 14.03 11.45
C PRO A 277 -27.24 13.91 12.83
N ALA A 278 -28.04 14.12 13.87
CA ALA A 278 -27.68 14.14 15.29
C ALA A 278 -27.41 12.72 15.83
N ALA A 279 -26.40 12.59 16.70
CA ALA A 279 -26.08 11.36 17.40
C ALA A 279 -26.90 11.25 18.69
N THR A 280 -27.70 10.18 18.81
CA THR A 280 -28.41 9.80 20.04
C THR A 280 -27.44 9.10 21.00
N ALA A 281 -27.48 9.48 22.27
CA ALA A 281 -26.62 8.94 23.33
C ALA A 281 -27.08 7.52 23.74
N ALA A 282 -26.14 6.58 23.86
CA ALA A 282 -26.38 5.25 24.43
C ALA A 282 -25.80 5.16 25.85
N ALA A 283 -26.56 4.52 26.74
CA ALA A 283 -26.32 4.32 28.17
C ALA A 283 -25.28 3.22 28.46
N PRO A 284 -24.71 3.13 29.68
CA PRO A 284 -23.53 2.33 29.96
C PRO A 284 -23.86 0.86 30.30
N ALA A 285 -23.10 -0.07 29.73
CA ALA A 285 -23.11 -1.49 30.11
C ALA A 285 -22.08 -1.77 31.22
N THR A 286 -22.52 -2.56 32.20
CA THR A 286 -21.84 -2.98 33.43
C THR A 286 -20.65 -3.90 33.18
N ALA A 287 -19.53 -3.62 33.86
CA ALA A 287 -18.32 -4.45 33.84
C ALA A 287 -18.42 -5.61 34.85
N VAL A 288 -18.11 -6.83 34.39
CA VAL A 288 -17.87 -8.00 35.26
C VAL A 288 -16.36 -8.11 35.52
N ALA A 289 -16.01 -8.19 36.80
CA ALA A 289 -14.64 -8.28 37.30
C ALA A 289 -14.02 -9.67 37.06
N THR A 290 -12.78 -9.70 36.55
CA THR A 290 -11.89 -10.87 36.65
C THR A 290 -10.65 -10.56 37.50
N ARG A 291 -10.22 -11.60 38.20
CA ARG A 291 -9.36 -11.61 39.38
C ARG A 291 -7.89 -11.43 39.01
N ARG A 292 -7.19 -10.51 39.71
CA ARG A 292 -5.75 -10.25 39.61
C ARG A 292 -4.91 -11.35 40.29
N VAL A 293 -3.77 -11.69 39.69
CA VAL A 293 -2.56 -12.21 40.38
C VAL A 293 -1.31 -11.59 39.69
N PRO A 294 -0.22 -11.23 40.41
CA PRO A 294 0.57 -10.04 40.07
C PRO A 294 2.03 -10.28 39.62
N ARG A 295 2.56 -9.22 38.98
CA ARG A 295 3.94 -8.66 38.97
C ARG A 295 5.06 -9.46 38.29
N TRP A 296 5.60 -8.98 37.16
CA TRP A 296 6.59 -7.89 36.98
C TRP A 296 7.88 -8.05 37.81
N THR A 297 8.94 -8.52 37.14
CA THR A 297 10.28 -7.92 37.15
C THR A 297 10.95 -8.15 35.78
N VAL A 298 11.00 -7.06 35.00
CA VAL A 298 11.85 -6.81 33.82
C VAL A 298 13.31 -6.69 34.35
N PRO A 299 14.40 -7.00 33.61
CA PRO A 299 14.96 -5.94 32.75
C PRO A 299 15.69 -6.36 31.45
N VAL A 300 15.36 -5.67 30.35
CA VAL A 300 16.25 -4.79 29.53
C VAL A 300 17.55 -5.35 28.92
N ALA A 301 18.02 -6.56 29.24
CA ALA A 301 19.30 -7.08 28.74
C ALA A 301 19.25 -7.64 27.30
N VAL A 302 18.07 -7.86 26.72
CA VAL A 302 17.92 -8.61 25.45
C VAL A 302 18.01 -7.74 24.19
N VAL A 303 17.96 -6.40 24.30
CA VAL A 303 17.99 -5.51 23.13
C VAL A 303 19.32 -4.75 22.97
N ALA A 304 20.06 -4.51 24.07
CA ALA A 304 21.34 -3.81 23.99
C ALA A 304 22.51 -4.71 23.55
N ILE A 305 22.46 -6.01 23.86
CA ILE A 305 23.57 -6.92 23.59
C ILE A 305 23.67 -7.32 22.11
N PRO A 306 22.58 -7.58 21.35
CA PRO A 306 22.71 -7.87 19.91
C PRO A 306 23.13 -6.63 19.10
N ALA A 307 22.77 -5.42 19.54
CA ALA A 307 23.13 -4.17 18.83
C ALA A 307 24.60 -3.81 19.01
N VAL A 308 25.14 -3.99 20.23
CA VAL A 308 26.57 -3.80 20.51
C VAL A 308 27.39 -4.98 19.97
N ALA A 309 26.89 -6.22 20.05
CA ALA A 309 27.55 -7.37 19.44
C ALA A 309 27.54 -7.29 17.91
N ALA A 310 26.47 -6.79 17.26
CA ALA A 310 26.48 -6.51 15.83
C ALA A 310 27.43 -5.36 15.48
N GLY A 311 27.46 -4.28 16.27
CA GLY A 311 28.40 -3.18 16.09
C GLY A 311 29.87 -3.60 16.23
N VAL A 312 30.18 -4.46 17.21
CA VAL A 312 31.52 -5.01 17.43
C VAL A 312 31.86 -6.11 16.42
N VAL A 313 30.90 -6.95 16.00
CA VAL A 313 31.13 -7.92 14.91
C VAL A 313 31.35 -7.19 13.58
N ILE A 314 30.65 -6.09 13.28
CA ILE A 314 30.86 -5.31 12.06
C ILE A 314 32.20 -4.55 12.11
N ALA A 315 32.59 -4.03 13.28
CA ALA A 315 33.86 -3.31 13.46
C ALA A 315 35.08 -4.25 13.57
N ALA A 316 34.92 -5.45 14.12
CA ALA A 316 35.98 -6.45 14.28
C ALA A 316 36.03 -7.47 13.13
N SER A 317 34.94 -7.64 12.38
CA SER A 317 35.01 -8.26 11.05
C SER A 317 35.62 -7.23 10.10
N GLY A 318 36.94 -7.17 10.10
CA GLY A 318 37.73 -6.74 8.94
C GLY A 318 37.51 -7.67 7.74
N GLY A 319 36.28 -8.12 7.51
CA GLY A 319 35.85 -8.75 6.29
C GLY A 319 35.99 -7.70 5.22
N LYS A 320 37.14 -7.73 4.52
CA LYS A 320 37.27 -7.15 3.18
C LYS A 320 35.96 -7.48 2.48
N LYS A 321 35.10 -6.49 2.24
CA LYS A 321 33.95 -6.64 1.37
C LYS A 321 34.54 -7.27 0.12
N ALA A 322 34.21 -8.53 -0.15
CA ALA A 322 34.62 -9.17 -1.39
C ALA A 322 34.22 -8.18 -2.47
N ALA A 323 35.18 -7.73 -3.27
CA ALA A 323 34.94 -6.75 -4.31
C ALA A 323 33.80 -7.32 -5.17
N ALA A 324 32.58 -6.81 -4.98
CA ALA A 324 31.44 -7.26 -5.75
C ALA A 324 31.78 -6.88 -7.19
N SER A 325 32.02 -7.88 -8.03
CA SER A 325 32.32 -7.65 -9.43
C SER A 325 31.15 -6.87 -10.01
N THR A 326 31.40 -5.62 -10.42
CA THR A 326 30.39 -4.84 -11.11
C THR A 326 30.13 -5.49 -12.45
N VAL A 327 28.91 -5.93 -12.65
CA VAL A 327 28.47 -6.55 -13.90
C VAL A 327 27.75 -5.47 -14.71
N SER A 328 28.32 -5.12 -15.87
CA SER A 328 27.70 -4.14 -16.76
C SER A 328 26.53 -4.74 -17.52
N VAL A 329 25.47 -3.94 -17.64
CA VAL A 329 24.20 -4.25 -18.29
C VAL A 329 23.98 -3.22 -19.40
N SER A 330 23.77 -3.68 -20.62
CA SER A 330 23.40 -2.82 -21.75
C SER A 330 22.67 -3.63 -22.83
N GLY A 331 22.12 -2.94 -23.82
CA GLY A 331 21.48 -3.59 -24.96
C GLY A 331 22.44 -4.18 -26.01
N ALA A 332 23.75 -4.03 -25.83
CA ALA A 332 24.77 -4.63 -26.70
C ALA A 332 25.63 -5.67 -25.97
N ASP A 333 25.96 -5.41 -24.70
CA ASP A 333 26.72 -6.29 -23.82
C ASP A 333 26.00 -6.51 -22.49
N CYS A 334 25.78 -7.76 -22.13
CA CYS A 334 25.27 -8.19 -20.84
C CYS A 334 26.32 -9.05 -20.14
N GLY A 335 26.63 -8.76 -18.88
CA GLY A 335 27.54 -9.61 -18.11
C GLY A 335 29.01 -9.20 -18.16
N LYS A 336 29.37 -8.02 -18.69
CA LYS A 336 30.78 -7.58 -18.71
C LYS A 336 31.29 -7.41 -17.27
N GLY A 337 32.38 -8.08 -16.94
CA GLY A 337 32.90 -8.16 -15.56
C GLY A 337 32.42 -9.38 -14.79
N PHE A 338 31.57 -10.23 -15.37
CA PHE A 338 31.17 -11.51 -14.78
C PHE A 338 32.31 -12.53 -14.87
N THR A 339 32.69 -13.06 -13.72
CA THR A 339 33.63 -14.18 -13.58
C THR A 339 32.94 -15.30 -12.82
N ALA A 340 33.52 -16.51 -12.83
CA ALA A 340 32.92 -17.68 -12.16
C ALA A 340 32.59 -17.38 -10.69
N PRO A 341 31.29 -17.34 -10.31
CA PRO A 341 30.92 -17.07 -8.95
C PRO A 341 31.27 -18.26 -8.05
N ARG A 342 31.47 -17.98 -6.77
CA ARG A 342 31.65 -19.03 -5.77
C ARG A 342 30.28 -19.64 -5.42
N PRO A 343 30.23 -20.94 -5.08
CA PRO A 343 29.04 -21.52 -4.51
C PRO A 343 28.52 -20.77 -3.27
N GLY A 344 27.20 -20.84 -3.04
CA GLY A 344 26.51 -20.23 -1.92
C GLY A 344 25.82 -18.90 -2.28
N ARG A 345 25.39 -18.17 -1.26
CA ARG A 345 24.72 -16.87 -1.44
C ARG A 345 25.74 -15.82 -1.91
N GLN A 346 25.53 -15.29 -3.11
CA GLN A 346 26.39 -14.28 -3.74
C GLN A 346 25.60 -12.98 -3.96
N THR A 347 26.31 -11.85 -3.94
CA THR A 347 25.77 -10.55 -4.30
C THR A 347 26.49 -10.02 -5.53
N PHE A 348 25.72 -9.69 -6.57
CA PHE A 348 26.20 -9.16 -7.84
C PHE A 348 25.78 -7.71 -7.97
N ARG A 349 26.73 -6.82 -8.25
CA ARG A 349 26.43 -5.41 -8.44
C ARG A 349 26.14 -5.13 -9.91
N MET A 350 24.87 -4.94 -10.23
CA MET A 350 24.42 -4.76 -11.62
C MET A 350 24.36 -3.27 -11.95
N HIS A 351 25.13 -2.83 -12.94
CA HIS A 351 25.17 -1.42 -13.37
C HIS A 351 24.71 -1.28 -14.81
N ASN A 352 23.68 -0.47 -15.06
CA ASN A 352 23.17 -0.24 -16.40
C ASN A 352 23.95 0.88 -17.10
N THR A 353 24.80 0.49 -18.05
CA THR A 353 25.58 1.38 -18.92
C THR A 353 24.86 1.74 -20.22
N GLY A 354 23.67 1.16 -20.44
CA GLY A 354 22.82 1.46 -21.60
C GLY A 354 21.96 2.71 -21.40
N THR A 355 21.26 3.08 -22.48
CA THR A 355 20.35 4.25 -22.52
C THR A 355 18.89 3.91 -22.23
N LYS A 356 18.57 2.62 -22.05
CA LYS A 356 17.23 2.12 -21.77
C LYS A 356 17.20 1.37 -20.45
N ALA A 357 16.05 1.35 -19.78
CA ALA A 357 15.83 0.43 -18.66
C ALA A 357 15.99 -1.01 -19.14
N SER A 358 16.50 -1.89 -18.28
CA SER A 358 16.71 -3.30 -18.59
C SER A 358 16.28 -4.18 -17.44
N GLU A 359 15.64 -5.29 -17.76
CA GLU A 359 15.52 -6.40 -16.83
C GLU A 359 16.79 -7.24 -16.90
N VAL A 360 17.18 -7.82 -15.77
CA VAL A 360 18.44 -8.56 -15.65
C VAL A 360 18.18 -9.85 -14.90
N TYR A 361 18.60 -10.97 -15.49
CA TYR A 361 18.37 -12.31 -14.97
C TYR A 361 19.69 -13.09 -14.86
N LEU A 362 19.90 -13.75 -13.74
CA LEU A 362 20.87 -14.83 -13.63
C LEU A 362 20.18 -16.12 -14.03
N ILE A 363 20.61 -16.74 -15.13
CA ILE A 363 19.93 -17.90 -15.70
C ILE A 363 20.86 -19.10 -15.87
N ASP A 364 20.26 -20.29 -15.97
CA ASP A 364 20.87 -21.41 -16.67
C ASP A 364 20.59 -21.26 -18.18
N PRO A 365 21.60 -21.10 -19.03
CA PRO A 365 21.41 -20.87 -20.46
C PRO A 365 20.84 -22.08 -21.23
N ALA A 366 20.87 -23.29 -20.65
CA ALA A 366 20.30 -24.49 -21.29
C ALA A 366 18.80 -24.66 -21.00
N SER A 367 18.38 -24.35 -19.77
CA SER A 367 17.00 -24.54 -19.30
C SER A 367 16.20 -23.24 -19.17
N ASN A 368 16.85 -22.07 -19.32
CA ASN A 368 16.32 -20.74 -19.01
C ASN A 368 15.89 -20.54 -17.55
N ALA A 369 16.19 -21.49 -16.66
CA ALA A 369 15.82 -21.40 -15.25
C ALA A 369 16.49 -20.19 -14.58
N VAL A 370 15.72 -19.38 -13.85
CA VAL A 370 16.12 -18.11 -13.25
C VAL A 370 16.52 -18.31 -11.78
N TYR A 371 17.69 -17.81 -11.39
CA TYR A 371 18.21 -17.90 -10.01
C TYR A 371 18.17 -16.57 -9.25
N GLY A 372 17.84 -15.49 -9.95
CA GLY A 372 17.65 -14.15 -9.39
C GLY A 372 17.45 -13.12 -10.49
N GLU A 373 16.72 -12.06 -10.17
CA GLU A 373 16.35 -11.03 -11.14
C GLU A 373 16.38 -9.61 -10.56
N ILE A 374 16.58 -8.64 -11.44
CA ILE A 374 16.30 -7.22 -11.19
C ILE A 374 15.37 -6.73 -12.27
N GLU A 375 14.22 -6.23 -11.85
CA GLU A 375 13.28 -5.58 -12.73
C GLU A 375 13.57 -4.07 -12.88
N GLY A 376 13.43 -3.58 -14.11
CA GLY A 376 13.46 -2.15 -14.39
C GLY A 376 14.74 -1.42 -13.97
N LEU A 377 15.92 -2.03 -14.14
CA LEU A 377 17.19 -1.36 -13.84
C LEU A 377 17.36 -0.15 -14.77
N ALA A 378 17.15 1.06 -14.25
CA ALA A 378 17.13 2.30 -15.02
C ALA A 378 18.53 2.68 -15.56
N PRO A 379 18.63 3.42 -16.68
CA PRO A 379 19.90 3.90 -17.24
C PRO A 379 20.77 4.61 -16.19
N GLY A 380 22.06 4.30 -16.15
CA GLY A 380 23.03 4.90 -15.23
C GLY A 380 22.89 4.49 -13.76
N THR A 381 21.93 3.63 -13.41
CA THR A 381 21.72 3.17 -12.04
C THR A 381 22.45 1.87 -11.73
N THR A 382 22.65 1.60 -10.44
CA THR A 382 23.27 0.38 -9.95
C THR A 382 22.38 -0.25 -8.88
N ARG A 383 22.13 -1.56 -8.98
CA ARG A 383 21.41 -2.32 -7.95
C ARG A 383 22.13 -3.62 -7.66
N ASP A 384 22.08 -4.04 -6.40
CA ASP A 384 22.62 -5.32 -5.97
C ASP A 384 21.58 -6.43 -6.20
N LEU A 385 21.98 -7.51 -6.88
CA LEU A 385 21.19 -8.73 -7.05
C LEU A 385 21.78 -9.81 -6.14
N VAL A 386 20.97 -10.39 -5.28
CA VAL A 386 21.38 -11.47 -4.39
C VAL A 386 20.82 -12.79 -4.93
N ALA A 387 21.70 -13.75 -5.21
CA ALA A 387 21.31 -15.07 -5.71
C ALA A 387 22.08 -16.18 -5.00
N THR A 388 21.46 -17.34 -4.86
CA THR A 388 22.15 -18.55 -4.38
C THR A 388 22.70 -19.29 -5.57
N VAL A 389 24.02 -19.44 -5.63
CA VAL A 389 24.73 -20.13 -6.71
C VAL A 389 25.07 -21.55 -6.26
N GLY A 390 24.58 -22.54 -7.02
CA GLY A 390 24.88 -23.95 -6.83
C GLY A 390 25.93 -24.45 -7.81
N SER A 391 26.13 -25.78 -7.86
CA SER A 391 26.86 -26.36 -8.99
C SER A 391 25.98 -26.32 -10.25
N GLY A 392 26.50 -25.81 -11.36
CA GLY A 392 25.72 -25.65 -12.59
C GLY A 392 26.35 -24.69 -13.61
N ALA A 393 25.59 -24.42 -14.67
CA ALA A 393 25.93 -23.44 -15.69
C ALA A 393 25.12 -22.16 -15.47
N TYR A 394 25.77 -21.00 -15.60
CA TYR A 394 25.19 -19.70 -15.33
C TYR A 394 25.52 -18.70 -16.44
N ALA A 395 24.57 -17.86 -16.80
CA ALA A 395 24.77 -16.71 -17.67
C ALA A 395 23.90 -15.53 -17.21
N TRP A 396 24.31 -14.31 -17.55
CA TRP A 396 23.47 -13.13 -17.41
C TRP A 396 22.64 -12.94 -18.66
N ARG A 397 21.33 -12.72 -18.51
CA ARG A 397 20.44 -12.29 -19.60
C ARG A 397 19.89 -10.91 -19.27
N CYS A 398 20.09 -9.96 -20.17
CA CYS A 398 19.62 -8.60 -20.06
C CYS A 398 18.56 -8.35 -21.13
N VAL A 399 17.41 -7.82 -20.74
CA VAL A 399 16.28 -7.52 -21.64
C VAL A 399 15.97 -6.03 -21.57
N PRO A 400 16.52 -5.20 -22.49
CA PRO A 400 16.22 -3.78 -22.55
C PRO A 400 14.77 -3.53 -22.97
N THR A 401 14.16 -2.46 -22.45
CA THR A 401 12.79 -2.06 -22.84
C THR A 401 12.68 -1.87 -24.36
N GLY A 402 11.81 -2.65 -25.01
CA GLY A 402 11.62 -2.65 -26.46
C GLY A 402 12.86 -3.06 -27.27
N GLY A 403 13.81 -3.77 -26.64
CA GLY A 403 15.00 -4.35 -27.27
C GLY A 403 14.97 -5.88 -27.27
N LYS A 404 15.95 -6.50 -27.94
CA LYS A 404 16.15 -7.95 -27.90
C LYS A 404 16.95 -8.35 -26.66
N ALA A 405 16.70 -9.55 -26.15
CA ALA A 405 17.49 -10.12 -25.06
C ALA A 405 18.96 -10.33 -25.50
N VAL A 406 19.90 -9.98 -24.63
CA VAL A 406 21.34 -10.22 -24.78
C VAL A 406 21.79 -11.16 -23.66
N THR A 407 22.45 -12.26 -23.99
CA THR A 407 22.93 -13.25 -23.01
C THR A 407 24.45 -13.29 -23.01
N SER A 408 25.05 -13.30 -21.82
CA SER A 408 26.50 -13.38 -21.63
C SER A 408 27.05 -14.75 -22.02
N ALA A 409 28.38 -14.87 -22.08
CA ALA A 409 29.04 -16.17 -22.09
C ALA A 409 28.63 -17.00 -20.86
N THR A 410 28.55 -18.31 -21.05
CA THR A 410 28.23 -19.27 -19.99
C THR A 410 29.43 -19.49 -19.08
N VAL A 411 29.19 -19.51 -17.77
CA VAL A 411 30.19 -19.82 -16.75
C VAL A 411 29.74 -21.03 -15.95
N ARG A 412 30.68 -21.96 -15.68
CA ARG A 412 30.40 -23.15 -14.87
C ARG A 412 30.91 -22.99 -13.46
N VAL A 413 30.09 -23.43 -12.52
CA VAL A 413 30.40 -23.46 -11.08
C VAL A 413 30.34 -24.90 -10.60
N SER A 414 31.32 -25.31 -9.82
CA SER A 414 31.42 -26.65 -9.21
C SER A 414 31.69 -26.55 -7.72
N GLY A 415 31.48 -27.66 -6.99
CA GLY A 415 31.73 -27.73 -5.54
C GLY A 415 30.63 -27.12 -4.66
N GLY A 416 29.49 -26.75 -5.24
CA GLY A 416 28.30 -26.26 -4.53
C GLY A 416 27.14 -27.25 -4.48
N GLY A 417 26.22 -27.07 -3.53
CA GLY A 417 24.94 -27.78 -3.52
C GLY A 417 24.01 -27.38 -4.69
N SER A 418 22.80 -27.93 -4.73
CA SER A 418 21.78 -27.48 -5.69
C SER A 418 21.21 -26.13 -5.26
N ALA A 419 21.19 -25.15 -6.16
CA ALA A 419 20.36 -23.96 -6.00
C ALA A 419 18.93 -24.29 -6.48
N LYS A 420 17.92 -23.59 -5.94
CA LYS A 420 16.53 -23.69 -6.40
C LYS A 420 16.27 -22.57 -7.42
N PRO A 421 16.13 -22.88 -8.72
CA PRO A 421 15.72 -21.89 -9.70
C PRO A 421 14.19 -21.81 -9.83
N VAL A 422 13.71 -20.75 -10.47
CA VAL A 422 12.34 -20.60 -10.96
C VAL A 422 12.34 -20.84 -12.47
N LEU A 423 11.44 -21.67 -12.97
CA LEU A 423 11.27 -21.85 -14.41
C LEU A 423 10.40 -20.71 -14.96
N PRO A 424 10.91 -19.90 -15.90
CA PRO A 424 10.15 -18.79 -16.42
C PRO A 424 8.91 -19.30 -17.17
N LEU A 425 7.90 -18.44 -17.28
CA LEU A 425 6.63 -18.72 -17.94
C LEU A 425 6.41 -17.67 -19.03
N THR A 426 5.94 -18.12 -20.20
CA THR A 426 5.48 -17.22 -21.26
C THR A 426 3.99 -16.94 -21.13
N ALA A 427 3.52 -15.80 -21.65
CA ALA A 427 2.09 -15.52 -21.74
C ALA A 427 1.33 -16.65 -22.50
N SER A 428 1.92 -17.18 -23.57
CA SER A 428 1.34 -18.27 -24.37
C SER A 428 1.12 -19.58 -23.61
N GLU A 429 1.89 -19.83 -22.55
CA GLU A 429 1.69 -21.02 -21.71
C GLU A 429 0.50 -20.87 -20.74
N LEU A 430 0.08 -19.64 -20.43
CA LEU A 430 -1.12 -19.36 -19.63
C LEU A 430 -2.40 -19.35 -20.46
N GLU A 431 -2.32 -19.11 -21.77
CA GLU A 431 -3.48 -19.01 -22.66
C GLU A 431 -4.43 -20.22 -22.57
N PRO A 432 -3.96 -21.50 -22.53
CA PRO A 432 -4.87 -22.63 -22.37
C PRO A 432 -5.64 -22.62 -21.05
N ALA A 433 -4.95 -22.31 -19.93
CA ALA A 433 -5.58 -22.22 -18.61
C ALA A 433 -6.59 -21.07 -18.55
N LEU A 434 -6.26 -19.92 -19.17
CA LEU A 434 -7.17 -18.79 -19.28
C LEU A 434 -8.41 -19.12 -20.13
N ALA A 435 -8.24 -19.87 -21.23
CA ALA A 435 -9.36 -20.31 -22.06
C ALA A 435 -10.31 -21.26 -21.29
N GLU A 436 -9.75 -22.19 -20.52
CA GLU A 436 -10.52 -23.10 -19.67
C GLU A 436 -11.29 -22.35 -18.57
N TYR A 437 -10.61 -21.43 -17.87
CA TYR A 437 -11.26 -20.56 -16.88
C TYR A 437 -12.38 -19.70 -17.50
N ARG A 438 -12.17 -19.13 -18.69
CA ARG A 438 -13.22 -18.39 -19.40
C ARG A 438 -14.42 -19.27 -19.70
N SER A 439 -14.22 -20.51 -20.11
CA SER A 439 -15.31 -21.46 -20.35
C SER A 439 -16.09 -21.77 -19.06
N TYR A 440 -15.38 -21.94 -17.93
CA TYR A 440 -16.00 -22.11 -16.62
C TYR A 440 -16.88 -20.90 -16.25
N VAL A 441 -16.34 -19.69 -16.37
CA VAL A 441 -17.08 -18.46 -16.06
C VAL A 441 -18.27 -18.27 -17.00
N ASP A 442 -18.12 -18.53 -18.31
CA ASP A 442 -19.22 -18.43 -19.27
C ASP A 442 -20.39 -19.35 -18.92
N ALA A 443 -20.11 -20.63 -18.63
CA ALA A 443 -21.12 -21.59 -18.20
C ALA A 443 -21.77 -21.18 -16.87
N GLY A 444 -20.96 -20.66 -15.94
CA GLY A 444 -21.41 -20.12 -14.67
C GLY A 444 -22.34 -18.90 -14.82
N LEU A 445 -22.03 -17.98 -15.73
CA LEU A 445 -22.87 -16.81 -16.02
C LEU A 445 -24.20 -17.21 -16.68
N ASP A 446 -24.21 -18.24 -17.53
CA ASP A 446 -25.46 -18.78 -18.09
C ASP A 446 -26.35 -19.43 -17.01
N LYS A 447 -25.74 -20.15 -16.06
CA LYS A 447 -26.42 -20.69 -14.88
C LYS A 447 -26.95 -19.58 -13.98
N LEU A 448 -26.12 -18.57 -13.68
CA LEU A 448 -26.47 -17.42 -12.86
C LEU A 448 -27.64 -16.64 -13.44
N ARG A 449 -27.64 -16.41 -14.75
CA ARG A 449 -28.76 -15.77 -15.47
C ARG A 449 -30.06 -16.54 -15.28
N THR A 450 -30.00 -17.86 -15.37
CA THR A 450 -31.17 -18.74 -15.18
C THR A 450 -31.69 -18.68 -13.74
N GLN A 451 -30.80 -18.72 -12.74
CA GLN A 451 -31.18 -18.63 -11.33
C GLN A 451 -31.72 -17.25 -10.96
N THR A 452 -31.12 -16.18 -11.48
CA THR A 452 -31.60 -14.80 -11.30
C THR A 452 -32.99 -14.61 -11.90
N ALA A 453 -33.28 -15.25 -13.04
CA ALA A 453 -34.63 -15.25 -13.62
C ALA A 453 -35.66 -15.93 -12.72
N ARG A 454 -35.30 -17.01 -12.00
CA ARG A 454 -36.20 -17.66 -11.03
C ARG A 454 -36.47 -16.80 -9.81
N LEU A 455 -35.42 -16.21 -9.20
CA LEU A 455 -35.57 -15.20 -8.14
C LEU A 455 -36.53 -14.07 -8.55
N THR A 456 -36.37 -13.60 -9.79
CA THR A 456 -37.21 -12.55 -10.36
C THR A 456 -38.66 -13.04 -10.46
N ALA A 457 -38.90 -14.26 -10.96
CA ALA A 457 -40.23 -14.87 -11.05
C ALA A 457 -40.91 -15.03 -9.67
N ASP A 458 -40.18 -15.50 -8.66
CA ASP A 458 -40.70 -15.65 -7.28
C ASP A 458 -41.15 -14.31 -6.70
N LEU A 459 -40.37 -13.25 -6.91
CA LEU A 459 -40.73 -11.89 -6.48
C LEU A 459 -41.95 -11.33 -7.23
N THR A 460 -42.20 -11.77 -8.47
CA THR A 460 -43.46 -11.43 -9.17
C THR A 460 -44.64 -12.22 -8.66
N ALA A 461 -44.44 -13.49 -8.30
CA ALA A 461 -45.47 -14.32 -7.69
C ALA A 461 -45.79 -13.90 -6.24
N GLY A 462 -44.94 -13.08 -5.62
CA GLY A 462 -45.06 -12.68 -4.22
C GLY A 462 -44.53 -13.73 -3.24
N ASP A 463 -43.84 -14.76 -3.72
CA ASP A 463 -43.30 -15.83 -2.88
C ASP A 463 -41.93 -15.46 -2.31
N LEU A 464 -41.95 -14.73 -1.19
CA LEU A 464 -40.73 -14.33 -0.48
C LEU A 464 -39.93 -15.51 0.09
N ARG A 465 -40.55 -16.68 0.28
CA ARG A 465 -39.86 -17.86 0.81
C ARG A 465 -39.04 -18.54 -0.29
N ALA A 466 -39.65 -18.76 -1.45
CA ALA A 466 -38.95 -19.25 -2.63
C ALA A 466 -37.82 -18.26 -3.03
N ALA A 467 -38.13 -16.96 -3.05
CA ALA A 467 -37.17 -15.92 -3.38
C ALA A 467 -35.91 -15.93 -2.49
N ARG A 468 -36.01 -16.23 -1.18
CA ARG A 468 -34.82 -16.38 -0.31
C ARG A 468 -33.92 -17.54 -0.71
N THR A 469 -34.54 -18.66 -1.10
CA THR A 469 -33.82 -19.87 -1.54
C THR A 469 -33.12 -19.63 -2.87
N ASP A 470 -33.85 -19.04 -3.83
CA ASP A 470 -33.34 -18.77 -5.16
C ASP A 470 -32.34 -17.61 -5.17
N TRP A 471 -32.50 -16.62 -4.29
CA TRP A 471 -31.48 -15.59 -4.04
C TRP A 471 -30.16 -16.23 -3.59
N LEU A 472 -30.20 -17.12 -2.59
CA LEU A 472 -28.97 -17.76 -2.09
C LEU A 472 -28.33 -18.60 -3.20
N THR A 473 -29.13 -19.39 -3.92
CA THR A 473 -28.65 -20.23 -5.02
C THR A 473 -27.96 -19.40 -6.12
N ALA A 474 -28.54 -18.27 -6.50
CA ALA A 474 -27.96 -17.35 -7.47
C ALA A 474 -26.70 -16.67 -6.93
N HIS A 475 -26.73 -16.15 -5.69
CA HIS A 475 -25.60 -15.47 -5.07
C HIS A 475 -24.39 -16.40 -4.93
N LEU A 476 -24.58 -17.64 -4.47
CA LEU A 476 -23.49 -18.63 -4.37
C LEU A 476 -22.90 -18.99 -5.74
N THR A 477 -23.74 -19.05 -6.78
CA THR A 477 -23.23 -19.28 -8.15
C THR A 477 -22.43 -18.09 -8.63
N TYR A 478 -22.79 -16.86 -8.26
CA TYR A 478 -21.99 -15.67 -8.57
C TYR A 478 -20.65 -15.67 -7.82
N SER A 479 -20.67 -15.94 -6.51
CA SER A 479 -19.47 -16.00 -5.67
C SER A 479 -18.48 -17.06 -6.14
N SER A 480 -18.95 -18.23 -6.59
CA SER A 480 -18.06 -19.28 -7.11
C SER A 480 -17.34 -18.91 -8.41
N LEU A 481 -17.80 -17.90 -9.15
CA LEU A 481 -17.09 -17.41 -10.33
C LEU A 481 -15.85 -16.58 -9.99
N GLY A 482 -15.59 -16.33 -8.70
CA GLY A 482 -14.37 -15.65 -8.27
C GLY A 482 -14.34 -14.18 -8.65
N ALA A 483 -15.40 -13.43 -8.33
CA ALA A 483 -15.48 -11.98 -8.52
C ALA A 483 -14.49 -11.25 -7.59
N ALA A 484 -13.20 -11.27 -7.93
CA ALA A 484 -12.15 -10.61 -7.17
C ALA A 484 -11.42 -9.56 -8.04
N TYR A 485 -11.08 -8.43 -7.43
CA TYR A 485 -10.18 -7.38 -7.95
C TYR A 485 -10.34 -7.05 -9.45
N GLY A 486 -11.57 -6.73 -9.86
CA GLY A 486 -11.84 -6.22 -11.21
C GLY A 486 -12.14 -7.27 -12.27
N THR A 487 -12.22 -8.56 -11.91
CA THR A 487 -12.58 -9.67 -12.83
C THR A 487 -13.85 -9.38 -13.65
N PHE A 488 -14.83 -8.71 -13.07
CA PHE A 488 -16.08 -8.33 -13.75
C PHE A 488 -16.23 -6.81 -14.00
N ALA A 489 -15.14 -6.05 -13.87
CA ALA A 489 -15.13 -4.60 -13.98
C ALA A 489 -16.28 -3.95 -13.18
N ASP A 490 -16.92 -2.91 -13.72
CA ASP A 490 -18.02 -2.19 -13.06
C ASP A 490 -19.28 -3.04 -12.83
N PHE A 491 -19.38 -4.27 -13.37
CA PHE A 491 -20.53 -5.13 -13.10
C PHE A 491 -20.51 -5.67 -11.67
N ASP A 492 -19.34 -5.87 -11.07
CA ASP A 492 -19.24 -6.35 -9.69
C ASP A 492 -19.93 -5.39 -8.71
N ALA A 493 -19.62 -4.10 -8.80
CA ALA A 493 -20.27 -3.07 -7.99
C ALA A 493 -21.78 -2.97 -8.19
N LYS A 494 -22.32 -3.39 -9.35
CA LYS A 494 -23.76 -3.38 -9.64
C LYS A 494 -24.47 -4.63 -9.16
N ILE A 495 -23.84 -5.79 -9.36
CA ILE A 495 -24.38 -7.12 -9.07
C ILE A 495 -24.22 -7.48 -7.61
N ASN A 496 -23.09 -7.13 -6.99
CA ASN A 496 -22.74 -7.48 -5.62
C ASN A 496 -22.23 -6.29 -4.80
N GLY A 497 -22.66 -5.08 -5.16
CA GLY A 497 -22.26 -3.85 -4.48
C GLY A 497 -22.75 -3.78 -3.03
N ARG A 498 -21.91 -3.19 -2.17
CA ARG A 498 -22.20 -2.96 -0.76
C ARG A 498 -22.77 -1.57 -0.53
N LYS A 499 -23.45 -1.40 0.62
CA LYS A 499 -23.95 -0.09 1.07
C LYS A 499 -22.85 0.85 1.57
N ASP A 500 -21.66 0.32 1.84
CA ASP A 500 -20.60 1.04 2.53
C ASP A 500 -20.03 2.17 1.66
N GLY A 501 -19.83 3.34 2.27
CA GLY A 501 -19.40 4.54 1.57
C GLY A 501 -20.49 5.26 0.75
N LEU A 502 -21.71 4.69 0.64
CA LEU A 502 -22.84 5.36 -0.01
C LEU A 502 -23.50 6.37 0.94
N PRO A 503 -23.73 7.63 0.53
CA PRO A 503 -24.31 8.67 1.39
C PRO A 503 -25.66 8.30 2.01
N GLY A 504 -26.51 7.57 1.26
CA GLY A 504 -27.81 7.11 1.70
C GLY A 504 -27.81 5.74 2.40
N GLY A 505 -26.65 5.09 2.55
CA GLY A 505 -26.52 3.73 3.07
C GLY A 505 -27.51 2.76 2.41
N VAL A 506 -28.34 2.08 3.21
CA VAL A 506 -29.34 1.11 2.71
C VAL A 506 -30.45 1.72 1.86
N THR A 507 -30.63 3.05 1.93
CA THR A 507 -31.63 3.78 1.14
C THR A 507 -31.04 4.46 -0.10
N ASP A 508 -29.72 4.36 -0.30
CA ASP A 508 -29.06 4.98 -1.43
C ASP A 508 -29.51 4.34 -2.76
N PRO A 509 -29.84 5.12 -3.79
CA PRO A 509 -30.16 4.58 -5.12
C PRO A 509 -29.01 3.77 -5.76
N GLY A 510 -27.78 4.00 -5.30
CA GLY A 510 -26.59 3.25 -5.68
C GLY A 510 -26.48 1.88 -5.00
N PHE A 511 -27.22 1.60 -3.92
CA PHE A 511 -27.19 0.29 -3.28
C PHE A 511 -28.09 -0.68 -4.04
N THR A 512 -27.51 -1.51 -4.90
CA THR A 512 -28.22 -2.44 -5.80
C THR A 512 -27.66 -3.86 -5.70
N GLY A 513 -28.17 -4.77 -6.52
CA GLY A 513 -27.63 -6.13 -6.62
C GLY A 513 -28.06 -7.08 -5.50
N PHE A 514 -27.30 -8.16 -5.31
CA PHE A 514 -27.58 -9.23 -4.36
C PHE A 514 -27.73 -8.73 -2.93
N HIS A 515 -26.77 -7.96 -2.41
CA HIS A 515 -26.84 -7.44 -1.03
C HIS A 515 -28.02 -6.49 -0.80
N ARG A 516 -28.43 -5.70 -1.80
CA ARG A 516 -29.63 -4.87 -1.66
C ARG A 516 -30.90 -5.72 -1.58
N ILE A 517 -31.00 -6.77 -2.39
CA ILE A 517 -32.14 -7.69 -2.40
C ILE A 517 -32.17 -8.49 -1.09
N GLU A 518 -31.01 -8.95 -0.63
CA GLU A 518 -30.82 -9.61 0.67
C GLU A 518 -31.36 -8.75 1.80
N TYR A 519 -30.89 -7.51 1.92
CA TYR A 519 -31.38 -6.57 2.93
C TYR A 519 -32.92 -6.52 2.92
N GLY A 520 -33.52 -6.41 1.74
CA GLY A 520 -34.97 -6.41 1.57
C GLY A 520 -35.68 -7.68 2.04
N LEU A 521 -35.19 -8.85 1.59
CA LEU A 521 -35.77 -10.17 1.89
C LEU A 521 -35.72 -10.51 3.39
N TRP A 522 -34.72 -10.05 4.11
CA TRP A 522 -34.53 -10.32 5.54
C TRP A 522 -34.98 -9.18 6.47
N HIS A 523 -35.34 -7.99 5.93
CA HIS A 523 -35.86 -6.86 6.70
C HIS A 523 -37.33 -6.51 6.38
N GLY A 524 -38.11 -7.48 5.87
CA GLY A 524 -39.56 -7.37 5.76
C GLY A 524 -40.07 -6.48 4.62
N GLN A 525 -39.26 -6.20 3.59
CA GLN A 525 -39.72 -5.48 2.41
C GLN A 525 -40.64 -6.37 1.56
N SER A 526 -41.67 -5.77 0.97
CA SER A 526 -42.64 -6.49 0.13
C SER A 526 -42.03 -6.96 -1.19
N ALA A 527 -42.57 -8.02 -1.79
CA ALA A 527 -42.14 -8.49 -3.10
C ALA A 527 -42.28 -7.40 -4.19
N ALA A 528 -43.33 -6.57 -4.11
CA ALA A 528 -43.53 -5.41 -4.98
C ALA A 528 -42.40 -4.36 -4.87
N THR A 529 -41.81 -4.20 -3.68
CA THR A 529 -40.65 -3.32 -3.45
C THR A 529 -39.37 -3.91 -4.03
N LEU A 530 -39.21 -5.23 -3.97
CA LEU A 530 -37.99 -5.92 -4.38
C LEU A 530 -37.95 -6.27 -5.86
N ARG A 531 -39.11 -6.43 -6.51
CA ARG A 531 -39.21 -6.81 -7.92
C ARG A 531 -38.40 -5.89 -8.84
N PRO A 532 -38.47 -4.55 -8.76
CA PRO A 532 -37.65 -3.67 -9.60
C PRO A 532 -36.13 -3.83 -9.38
N LEU A 533 -35.71 -4.21 -8.17
CA LEU A 533 -34.30 -4.47 -7.85
C LEU A 533 -33.82 -5.78 -8.47
N ALA A 534 -34.66 -6.82 -8.45
CA ALA A 534 -34.39 -8.09 -9.12
C ALA A 534 -34.37 -7.95 -10.65
N ASP A 535 -35.28 -7.15 -11.23
CA ASP A 535 -35.25 -6.83 -12.66
C ASP A 535 -33.93 -6.11 -13.05
N ARG A 536 -33.44 -5.20 -12.19
CA ARG A 536 -32.14 -4.55 -12.38
C ARG A 536 -30.98 -5.54 -12.27
N LEU A 537 -30.98 -6.40 -11.25
CA LEU A 537 -29.97 -7.45 -11.10
C LEU A 537 -29.93 -8.38 -12.33
N MET A 538 -31.09 -8.81 -12.83
CA MET A 538 -31.18 -9.63 -14.04
C MET A 538 -30.59 -8.92 -15.26
N LYS A 539 -30.85 -7.61 -15.40
CA LYS A 539 -30.26 -6.79 -16.45
C LYS A 539 -28.73 -6.71 -16.32
N ASP A 540 -28.22 -6.50 -15.11
CA ASP A 540 -26.79 -6.37 -14.86
C ASP A 540 -26.07 -7.72 -15.09
N VAL A 541 -26.63 -8.86 -14.64
CA VAL A 541 -26.13 -10.21 -14.92
C VAL A 541 -26.12 -10.52 -16.42
N THR A 542 -27.20 -10.17 -17.13
CA THR A 542 -27.27 -10.34 -18.60
C THR A 542 -26.24 -9.46 -19.30
N GLY A 543 -26.03 -8.23 -18.80
CA GLY A 543 -25.00 -7.32 -19.29
C GLY A 543 -23.59 -7.90 -19.11
N LEU A 544 -23.29 -8.46 -17.93
CA LEU A 544 -22.02 -9.12 -17.66
C LEU A 544 -21.80 -10.31 -18.60
N ARG A 545 -22.80 -11.19 -18.75
CA ARG A 545 -22.74 -12.34 -19.68
C ARG A 545 -22.40 -11.94 -21.11
N LYS A 546 -22.92 -10.79 -21.56
CA LYS A 546 -22.66 -10.23 -22.89
C LYS A 546 -21.28 -9.60 -23.01
N ALA A 547 -20.80 -8.93 -21.96
CA ALA A 547 -19.53 -8.20 -21.98
C ALA A 547 -18.31 -9.12 -21.77
N PHE A 548 -18.45 -10.12 -20.89
CA PHE A 548 -17.36 -10.98 -20.42
C PHE A 548 -16.53 -11.64 -21.54
N PRO A 549 -17.13 -12.23 -22.60
CA PRO A 549 -16.35 -12.85 -23.68
C PRO A 549 -15.38 -11.91 -24.42
N THR A 550 -15.64 -10.60 -24.34
CA THR A 550 -14.83 -9.56 -24.99
C THR A 550 -14.01 -8.72 -24.01
N GLN A 551 -14.09 -9.00 -22.71
CA GLN A 551 -13.32 -8.28 -21.72
C GLN A 551 -11.83 -8.61 -21.84
N PRO A 552 -10.95 -7.59 -21.84
CA PRO A 552 -9.52 -7.84 -21.75
C PRO A 552 -9.24 -8.51 -20.41
N PHE A 553 -8.53 -9.63 -20.46
CA PHE A 553 -8.08 -10.36 -19.29
C PHE A 553 -6.59 -10.56 -19.44
N ASP A 554 -5.81 -10.04 -18.50
CA ASP A 554 -4.37 -10.28 -18.47
C ASP A 554 -4.14 -11.71 -17.96
N PRO A 555 -3.46 -12.61 -18.72
CA PRO A 555 -3.18 -13.96 -18.24
C PRO A 555 -2.45 -13.99 -16.90
N SER A 556 -1.68 -12.94 -16.55
CA SER A 556 -0.97 -12.83 -15.27
C SER A 556 -1.89 -12.60 -14.07
N ASP A 557 -3.15 -12.21 -14.27
CA ASP A 557 -4.13 -12.12 -13.19
C ASP A 557 -4.57 -13.51 -12.71
N LEU A 558 -4.55 -14.53 -13.58
CA LEU A 558 -5.12 -15.85 -13.28
C LEU A 558 -4.48 -16.50 -12.04
N PRO A 559 -3.14 -16.54 -11.89
CA PRO A 559 -2.50 -17.02 -10.66
C PRO A 559 -2.82 -16.16 -9.43
N LEU A 560 -2.90 -14.83 -9.57
CA LEU A 560 -3.23 -13.90 -8.47
C LEU A 560 -4.62 -14.17 -7.91
N ARG A 561 -5.62 -14.40 -8.77
CA ARG A 561 -7.01 -14.65 -8.35
C ARG A 561 -7.14 -15.84 -7.39
N SER A 562 -6.30 -16.87 -7.54
CA SER A 562 -6.34 -18.05 -6.67
C SER A 562 -6.16 -17.70 -5.19
N HIS A 563 -5.31 -16.71 -4.90
CA HIS A 563 -5.07 -16.19 -3.55
C HIS A 563 -6.13 -15.14 -3.15
N GLU A 564 -6.37 -14.16 -4.02
CA GLU A 564 -7.21 -12.99 -3.74
C GLU A 564 -8.68 -13.32 -3.38
N ILE A 565 -9.26 -14.38 -3.96
CA ILE A 565 -10.63 -14.81 -3.64
C ILE A 565 -10.75 -15.19 -2.16
N LEU A 566 -9.78 -15.93 -1.63
CA LEU A 566 -9.78 -16.33 -0.23
C LEU A 566 -9.33 -15.21 0.71
N GLU A 567 -8.52 -14.26 0.22
CA GLU A 567 -8.16 -13.07 0.98
C GLU A 567 -9.41 -12.21 1.25
N ASN A 568 -10.21 -11.96 0.21
CA ASN A 568 -11.51 -11.30 0.34
C ASN A 568 -12.47 -12.10 1.23
N THR A 569 -12.45 -13.44 1.13
CA THR A 569 -13.26 -14.31 1.99
C THR A 569 -12.90 -14.11 3.46
N LEU A 570 -11.60 -14.09 3.79
CA LEU A 570 -11.13 -13.87 5.15
C LEU A 570 -11.48 -12.46 5.64
N GLN A 571 -11.34 -11.45 4.78
CA GLN A 571 -11.61 -10.06 5.13
C GLN A 571 -13.09 -9.76 5.34
N PHE A 572 -13.97 -10.28 4.47
CA PHE A 572 -15.36 -9.85 4.38
C PHE A 572 -16.36 -10.93 4.83
N GLU A 573 -16.19 -12.17 4.38
CA GLU A 573 -17.17 -13.22 4.67
C GLU A 573 -16.98 -13.78 6.09
N LEU A 574 -15.75 -14.10 6.48
CA LEU A 574 -15.46 -14.67 7.80
C LEU A 574 -15.53 -13.64 8.95
N THR A 575 -15.67 -12.36 8.60
CA THR A 575 -15.99 -11.28 9.54
C THR A 575 -17.50 -11.05 9.66
N GLY A 576 -18.31 -11.53 8.71
CA GLY A 576 -19.75 -11.28 8.60
C GLY A 576 -20.06 -9.89 8.02
N ASP A 577 -19.06 -9.20 7.48
CA ASP A 577 -19.13 -7.79 7.10
C ASP A 577 -20.03 -7.54 5.87
N THR A 578 -20.15 -8.53 4.98
CA THR A 578 -21.06 -8.47 3.82
C THR A 578 -22.50 -8.86 4.13
N ASP A 579 -22.79 -9.43 5.31
CA ASP A 579 -24.13 -9.92 5.66
C ASP A 579 -25.16 -8.78 5.71
N GLN A 580 -26.28 -8.96 5.01
CA GLN A 580 -27.43 -8.06 5.11
C GLN A 580 -28.63 -8.74 5.78
N GLY A 581 -28.37 -9.69 6.68
CA GLY A 581 -29.35 -10.38 7.52
C GLY A 581 -29.63 -11.82 7.13
N SER A 582 -29.01 -12.36 6.07
CA SER A 582 -29.23 -13.74 5.64
C SER A 582 -28.49 -14.76 6.51
N GLY A 583 -27.37 -14.36 7.10
CA GLY A 583 -26.44 -15.23 7.81
C GLY A 583 -25.71 -16.21 6.90
N SER A 584 -25.60 -15.92 5.59
CA SER A 584 -25.09 -16.88 4.60
C SER A 584 -23.59 -16.78 4.30
N ASN A 585 -22.81 -15.97 5.01
CA ASN A 585 -21.40 -15.75 4.67
C ASN A 585 -20.55 -17.02 4.65
N LEU A 586 -20.82 -18.02 5.50
CA LEU A 586 -20.10 -19.29 5.43
C LEU A 586 -20.43 -20.08 4.16
N ALA A 587 -21.67 -19.95 3.64
CA ALA A 587 -22.03 -20.50 2.34
C ALA A 587 -21.28 -19.77 1.21
N THR A 588 -21.16 -18.44 1.32
CA THR A 588 -20.37 -17.64 0.37
C THR A 588 -18.88 -17.98 0.45
N ALA A 589 -18.34 -18.24 1.64
CA ALA A 589 -16.97 -18.70 1.83
C ALA A 589 -16.73 -20.08 1.18
N ASP A 590 -17.70 -20.99 1.27
CA ASP A 590 -17.67 -22.28 0.58
C ASP A 590 -17.69 -22.12 -0.96
N ALA A 591 -18.56 -21.25 -1.48
CA ALA A 591 -18.59 -20.92 -2.91
C ALA A 591 -17.26 -20.30 -3.39
N ASN A 592 -16.68 -19.39 -2.62
CA ASN A 592 -15.38 -18.79 -2.91
C ASN A 592 -14.26 -19.84 -2.90
N LEU A 593 -14.27 -20.78 -1.95
CA LEU A 593 -13.32 -21.91 -1.92
C LEU A 593 -13.46 -22.79 -3.17
N ALA A 594 -14.69 -23.03 -3.64
CA ALA A 594 -14.92 -23.73 -4.90
C ALA A 594 -14.32 -22.97 -6.09
N GLY A 595 -14.52 -21.66 -6.17
CA GLY A 595 -13.91 -20.82 -7.21
C GLY A 595 -12.37 -20.85 -7.20
N THR A 596 -11.77 -20.79 -6.02
CA THR A 596 -10.31 -20.97 -5.86
C THR A 596 -9.85 -22.35 -6.32
N ARG A 597 -10.60 -23.42 -6.03
CA ARG A 597 -10.28 -24.78 -6.49
C ARG A 597 -10.30 -24.88 -8.02
N GLU A 598 -11.29 -24.30 -8.67
CA GLU A 598 -11.39 -24.27 -10.14
C GLU A 598 -10.19 -23.57 -10.78
N LEU A 599 -9.77 -22.42 -10.22
CA LEU A 599 -8.55 -21.73 -10.66
C LEU A 599 -7.29 -22.58 -10.49
N LEU A 600 -7.18 -23.28 -9.36
CA LEU A 600 -6.02 -24.15 -9.12
C LEU A 600 -6.00 -25.34 -10.07
N ASP A 601 -7.16 -25.89 -10.44
CA ASP A 601 -7.24 -27.02 -11.34
C ASP A 601 -6.81 -26.65 -12.76
N VAL A 602 -7.21 -25.49 -13.29
CA VAL A 602 -6.72 -25.01 -14.60
C VAL A 602 -5.23 -24.66 -14.58
N LEU A 603 -4.70 -24.23 -13.43
CA LEU A 603 -3.27 -23.91 -13.25
C LEU A 603 -2.41 -25.13 -12.90
N ARG A 604 -3.01 -26.25 -12.48
CA ARG A 604 -2.33 -27.45 -11.98
C ARG A 604 -1.23 -27.97 -12.90
N PRO A 605 -1.41 -28.03 -14.24
CA PRO A 605 -0.34 -28.49 -15.14
C PRO A 605 0.90 -27.58 -15.12
N LEU A 606 0.72 -26.27 -14.90
CA LEU A 606 1.80 -25.29 -14.85
C LEU A 606 2.52 -25.30 -13.49
N ILE A 607 1.76 -25.44 -12.40
CA ILE A 607 2.31 -25.53 -11.04
C ILE A 607 3.06 -26.85 -10.85
N THR A 608 2.52 -27.98 -11.34
CA THR A 608 3.16 -29.31 -11.19
C THR A 608 4.58 -29.36 -11.75
N ARG A 609 4.84 -28.65 -12.86
CA ARG A 609 6.18 -28.58 -13.46
C ARG A 609 7.19 -27.79 -12.62
N ARG A 610 6.71 -26.88 -11.78
CA ARG A 610 7.54 -25.89 -11.05
C ARG A 610 7.64 -26.20 -9.56
N ALA A 611 6.56 -26.63 -8.94
CA ALA A 611 6.45 -26.89 -7.51
C ALA A 611 5.45 -28.02 -7.22
N PRO A 612 5.75 -29.28 -7.58
CA PRO A 612 4.81 -30.40 -7.43
C PRO A 612 4.43 -30.67 -5.97
N GLN A 613 5.33 -30.42 -5.01
CA GLN A 613 5.05 -30.58 -3.58
C GLN A 613 4.09 -29.50 -3.04
N GLN A 614 4.04 -28.32 -3.67
CA GLN A 614 3.17 -27.22 -3.23
C GLN A 614 1.70 -27.60 -3.38
N LEU A 615 1.33 -28.22 -4.50
CA LEU A 615 -0.04 -28.67 -4.75
C LEU A 615 -0.53 -29.67 -3.72
N THR A 616 0.33 -30.58 -3.26
CA THR A 616 -0.05 -31.55 -2.21
C THR A 616 -0.44 -30.86 -0.90
N VAL A 617 0.28 -29.80 -0.53
CA VAL A 617 -0.02 -29.01 0.68
C VAL A 617 -1.31 -28.21 0.47
N ILE A 618 -1.43 -27.50 -0.66
CA ILE A 618 -2.62 -26.72 -1.01
C ILE A 618 -3.88 -27.61 -1.05
N ASP A 619 -3.82 -28.78 -1.68
CA ASP A 619 -4.96 -29.71 -1.79
C ASP A 619 -5.40 -30.21 -0.40
N ALA A 620 -4.43 -30.52 0.48
CA ALA A 620 -4.72 -30.94 1.86
C ALA A 620 -5.38 -29.80 2.66
N ASP A 621 -4.94 -28.57 2.46
CA ASP A 621 -5.44 -27.40 3.16
C ASP A 621 -6.82 -26.95 2.66
N ILE A 622 -7.07 -27.09 1.35
CA ILE A 622 -8.41 -26.96 0.76
C ILE A 622 -9.34 -28.01 1.36
N ALA A 623 -8.92 -29.27 1.44
CA ALA A 623 -9.74 -30.33 2.02
C ALA A 623 -10.01 -30.08 3.52
N ARG A 624 -9.02 -29.57 4.25
CA ARG A 624 -9.17 -29.18 5.66
C ARG A 624 -10.18 -28.04 5.82
N LEU A 625 -10.06 -26.97 5.02
CA LEU A 625 -10.98 -25.84 5.08
C LEU A 625 -12.40 -26.25 4.67
N GLN A 626 -12.53 -27.06 3.62
CA GLN A 626 -13.81 -27.66 3.22
C GLN A 626 -14.46 -28.40 4.39
N GLY A 627 -13.72 -29.30 5.05
CA GLY A 627 -14.25 -30.04 6.20
C GLY A 627 -14.65 -29.15 7.39
N LEU A 628 -13.99 -28.02 7.58
CA LEU A 628 -14.36 -27.03 8.61
C LEU A 628 -15.63 -26.26 8.24
N LEU A 629 -15.81 -25.90 6.97
CA LEU A 629 -17.03 -25.26 6.46
C LEU A 629 -18.21 -26.23 6.46
N ASP A 630 -17.99 -27.48 6.05
CA ASP A 630 -18.98 -28.56 6.06
C ASP A 630 -19.52 -28.81 7.48
N ALA A 631 -18.65 -28.75 8.49
CA ALA A 631 -19.04 -28.87 9.90
C ALA A 631 -19.90 -27.70 10.41
N ALA A 632 -19.93 -26.57 9.70
CA ALA A 632 -20.68 -25.37 10.07
C ALA A 632 -22.09 -25.30 9.45
N HIS A 633 -22.50 -26.28 8.64
CA HIS A 633 -23.87 -26.37 8.11
C HIS A 633 -24.59 -27.66 8.55
N ARG A 634 -25.93 -27.62 8.54
CA ARG A 634 -26.80 -28.79 8.77
C ARG A 634 -27.80 -28.88 7.62
N GLY A 635 -27.62 -29.87 6.74
CA GLY A 635 -28.40 -29.94 5.50
C GLY A 635 -28.16 -28.67 4.66
N ALA A 636 -29.23 -27.97 4.27
CA ALA A 636 -29.14 -26.73 3.50
C ALA A 636 -28.96 -25.46 4.36
N THR A 637 -28.90 -25.56 5.69
CA THR A 637 -28.85 -24.41 6.59
C THR A 637 -27.44 -24.17 7.12
N TRP A 638 -26.92 -22.96 6.92
CA TRP A 638 -25.62 -22.53 7.41
C TRP A 638 -25.72 -21.82 8.76
N THR A 639 -24.69 -22.01 9.60
CA THR A 639 -24.57 -21.26 10.85
C THR A 639 -24.07 -19.84 10.53
N PRO A 640 -24.77 -18.76 10.93
CA PRO A 640 -24.28 -17.41 10.75
C PRO A 640 -22.94 -17.22 11.46
N VAL A 641 -22.02 -16.45 10.87
CA VAL A 641 -20.66 -16.23 11.42
C VAL A 641 -20.70 -15.70 12.86
N GLU A 642 -21.64 -14.81 13.16
CA GLU A 642 -21.84 -14.24 14.50
C GLU A 642 -22.27 -15.28 15.56
N ARG A 643 -22.81 -16.43 15.12
CA ARG A 643 -23.31 -17.51 15.98
C ARG A 643 -22.36 -18.71 16.05
N LEU A 644 -21.23 -18.66 15.34
CA LEU A 644 -20.18 -19.67 15.51
C LEU A 644 -19.62 -19.59 16.94
N ASP A 645 -19.34 -20.76 17.52
CA ASP A 645 -18.53 -20.77 18.73
C ASP A 645 -17.09 -20.29 18.43
N VAL A 646 -16.43 -19.77 19.46
CA VAL A 646 -15.08 -19.21 19.32
C VAL A 646 -14.08 -20.23 18.74
N PRO A 647 -14.07 -21.51 19.19
CA PRO A 647 -13.17 -22.51 18.63
C PRO A 647 -13.40 -22.81 17.14
N ALA A 648 -14.65 -22.95 16.68
CA ALA A 648 -14.95 -23.18 15.28
C ALA A 648 -14.53 -21.98 14.42
N ARG A 649 -14.83 -20.75 14.89
CA ARG A 649 -14.40 -19.53 14.21
C ARG A 649 -12.87 -19.42 14.11
N GLN A 650 -12.15 -19.74 15.18
CA GLN A 650 -10.68 -19.76 15.17
C GLN A 650 -10.11 -20.81 14.21
N LYS A 651 -10.71 -22.01 14.16
CA LYS A 651 -10.28 -23.06 13.23
C LYS A 651 -10.52 -22.68 11.77
N ILE A 652 -11.69 -22.12 11.46
CA ILE A 652 -12.00 -21.66 10.09
C ILE A 652 -11.05 -20.54 9.69
N ASN A 653 -10.92 -19.48 10.49
CA ASN A 653 -10.02 -18.36 10.18
C ASN A 653 -8.55 -18.80 10.08
N GLY A 654 -8.09 -19.66 10.98
CA GLY A 654 -6.73 -20.20 10.95
C GLY A 654 -6.50 -21.12 9.75
N GLY A 655 -7.50 -21.94 9.38
CA GLY A 655 -7.46 -22.79 8.20
C GLY A 655 -7.41 -22.00 6.90
N THR A 656 -8.20 -20.93 6.79
CA THR A 656 -8.16 -19.99 5.66
C THR A 656 -6.85 -19.23 5.61
N GLY A 657 -6.35 -18.74 6.76
CA GLY A 657 -5.06 -18.05 6.83
C GLY A 657 -3.88 -18.92 6.40
N GLN A 658 -3.83 -20.17 6.87
CA GLN A 658 -2.80 -21.13 6.43
C GLN A 658 -2.89 -21.42 4.93
N LEU A 659 -4.11 -21.65 4.40
CA LEU A 659 -4.29 -21.86 2.96
C LEU A 659 -3.86 -20.64 2.14
N LEU A 660 -4.09 -19.41 2.64
CA LEU A 660 -3.58 -18.19 2.00
C LEU A 660 -2.04 -18.14 1.99
N GLU A 661 -1.38 -18.51 3.08
CA GLU A 661 0.09 -18.61 3.12
C GLU A 661 0.62 -19.63 2.10
N ASP A 662 -0.07 -20.75 1.93
CA ASP A 662 0.31 -21.78 0.95
C ASP A 662 -0.05 -21.41 -0.50
N LEU A 663 -1.01 -20.51 -0.72
CA LEU A 663 -1.33 -19.96 -2.03
C LEU A 663 -0.41 -18.79 -2.42
N ALA A 664 0.15 -18.07 -1.45
CA ALA A 664 0.98 -16.88 -1.69
C ALA A 664 2.15 -17.07 -2.68
N PRO A 665 2.81 -18.24 -2.78
CA PRO A 665 3.86 -18.46 -3.78
C PRO A 665 3.35 -18.70 -5.21
N VAL A 666 2.06 -19.03 -5.41
CA VAL A 666 1.52 -19.41 -6.73
C VAL A 666 1.67 -18.30 -7.78
N PRO A 667 1.39 -17.02 -7.48
CA PRO A 667 1.63 -15.92 -8.41
C PRO A 667 3.09 -15.83 -8.87
N ASP A 668 4.05 -15.84 -7.93
CA ASP A 668 5.48 -15.74 -8.24
C ASP A 668 5.97 -16.93 -9.09
N LEU A 669 5.45 -18.13 -8.79
CA LEU A 669 5.76 -19.36 -9.54
C LEU A 669 5.28 -19.28 -10.99
N LEU A 670 4.17 -18.56 -11.25
CA LEU A 670 3.53 -18.45 -12.55
C LEU A 670 3.64 -17.04 -13.15
N GLU A 671 4.57 -16.24 -12.67
CA GLU A 671 4.82 -14.91 -13.19
C GLU A 671 5.44 -14.99 -14.60
N ILE A 672 4.88 -14.19 -15.51
CA ILE A 672 5.38 -14.07 -16.88
C ILE A 672 6.72 -13.32 -16.84
N ARG A 673 7.80 -14.01 -17.21
CA ARG A 673 9.15 -13.42 -17.21
C ARG A 673 9.63 -13.21 -18.64
N LYS A 674 10.22 -12.04 -18.94
CA LYS A 674 10.79 -11.74 -20.26
C LYS A 674 12.05 -12.55 -20.58
N SER A 675 12.56 -13.31 -19.62
CA SER A 675 13.61 -14.29 -19.82
C SER A 675 13.14 -15.56 -20.54
N ALA A 676 11.83 -15.81 -20.60
CA ALA A 676 11.22 -17.01 -21.18
C ALA A 676 11.37 -17.09 -22.71
#